data_AF-A0A8W8L562-F1
#
_entry.id   AF-A0A8W8L562-F1
#
_cell.length_a   1.000
_cell.length_b   1.000
_cell.length_c   1.000
_cell.angle_alpha   90.00
_cell.angle_beta   90.00
_cell.angle_gamma   90.00
#
_symmetry.space_group_name_H-M   'P 1'
#
loop_
_entity.id
_entity.type
_entity.pdbx_description
1 polymer ?
#
loop_
_entity_poly.entity_id
_entity_poly.type
_entity_poly.pdbx_seq_one_letter_code
_entity_poly.pdbx_strand_id
1 'polypeptide(L)'
;MGTRNLPLLALSSFLVVAVCAHDPCGQGNHQSINEPHRSILFQPEPMDRLLCDNGLPSGWYVFDNNDEMPTSCVTQFHCGTHYPLWMQGTNPSSADGVVQRKACSNIHGTSSSTCCDFSLDIKVKNCGTFYVYYLQTVPGCPMAYCAGNKKVCGVGGQIDVGGNCPDLYPKLTSMPVLQKPEVTPTKEVRFPCRIDYPIGQPDVGFIVTWTIDGHELLDPTTKNPVKMVLVGDARIAYLDAMKLKYNLGKELKCNVSTYHPSKGQSISSDTLSSNGYWCGIKVSQDIINVDEGGPEKTVKVESTIPIPCTSVFQDSCKLTVVLKGLKNPADASLSGCHLDLKLDNITGMYSTYLTVKATRDFVNDNDHTHQLGFQPLPAFPHAMWENYTIAPITIITTDREHGSCFPWGDPHFTGFDLKKNYNIYDIGDFTLYKSLNQKRPFEVQVRTWACGSYNPCICAVIAREGNDVVEVDNCEKRAGVVEAPSVSFPTGHPLEGTTVSRDNKTGKIFNINFPSGTRIQVKTGILTGRKGTEHLPYMDLDVQAPPDDYMAAEGLCGNWNGVEGGALRGGDGHLYTPTTVTNFSISWLLPTGASMFYQLPKYEQHFAPKFEYCSCNQGPVQCTKAGNGALNPNKQSDGTPINNKNTPHKRSARSYSDHYPDRHISFNPKTIASRLKRNVDATFPTPSGITESRAKEYCRHSLMSASLYSKCQQSNILTDIIDGCVEDIKYSDSVDAFKLSAMNAYDSICYNELAQDPKNIHYVNGVPMVSSSVSGCPNQCSLNGNCVSGVCHCHHGYTSGDCSVQIGVAPKIYRLRGDGFCDIRTRPCRQANVIVDNIMESDTLSCRITPMNVSNGEPVESGPAVNIKGEFLSFLEVQCPIPESNVMKGPSAKGFKISITSDGQLYSQEALFIVADGYCTKCTADGVCTGNPNTCVIDGMCYRNGDQNNEGQVCDPAVSTVNWTSIKTVQEIDQYTATYTGCRCPDNTNSFNCACCKNGGCQCGEIQPNQCTHCNCKKLCGSKPCLFPPLAP
;
A
#
# COMPACT_ATOMS: atom_id res chain seq x y z
N MET A 1 27.65 -43.58 -29.79
CA MET A 1 27.40 -44.83 -29.06
C MET A 1 25.89 -44.99 -29.00
N GLY A 2 25.26 -45.63 -29.98
CA GLY A 2 25.10 -47.11 -30.00
C GLY A 2 23.79 -47.45 -29.27
N THR A 3 22.64 -47.01 -29.80
CA THR A 3 21.68 -47.72 -30.68
C THR A 3 20.55 -48.41 -29.90
N ARG A 4 19.36 -47.82 -30.10
CA ARG A 4 18.02 -48.30 -29.74
C ARG A 4 17.70 -49.62 -30.45
N ASN A 5 17.06 -50.54 -29.75
CA ASN A 5 16.44 -51.74 -30.31
C ASN A 5 14.91 -51.62 -30.31
N LEU A 6 14.32 -52.01 -31.43
CA LEU A 6 12.94 -52.45 -31.64
C LEU A 6 12.93 -53.25 -32.97
N PRO A 7 11.96 -54.13 -33.23
CA PRO A 7 11.55 -55.32 -32.50
C PRO A 7 11.72 -56.59 -33.37
N LEU A 8 11.54 -57.79 -32.82
CA LEU A 8 11.29 -59.00 -33.63
C LEU A 8 10.24 -59.88 -32.95
N LEU A 9 9.13 -60.06 -33.66
CA LEU A 9 8.12 -61.08 -33.41
C LEU A 9 8.76 -62.47 -33.56
N ALA A 10 8.52 -63.36 -32.60
CA ALA A 10 8.77 -64.78 -32.76
C ALA A 10 7.59 -65.57 -32.17
N LEU A 11 7.06 -66.46 -33.01
CA LEU A 11 5.94 -67.34 -32.77
C LEU A 11 6.20 -68.33 -31.63
N SER A 12 5.09 -68.73 -31.01
CA SER A 12 4.91 -69.85 -30.10
C SER A 12 5.62 -71.14 -30.54
N SER A 13 6.34 -71.76 -29.61
CA SER A 13 6.46 -73.21 -29.53
C SER A 13 6.52 -73.58 -28.04
N PHE A 14 5.40 -74.11 -27.56
CA PHE A 14 5.25 -74.72 -26.24
C PHE A 14 6.26 -75.87 -26.10
N LEU A 15 7.31 -75.67 -25.30
CA LEU A 15 7.91 -76.78 -24.58
C LEU A 15 7.29 -76.78 -23.19
N VAL A 16 6.32 -77.67 -23.00
CA VAL A 16 5.87 -78.11 -21.69
C VAL A 16 7.06 -78.82 -21.06
N VAL A 17 7.90 -78.09 -20.33
CA VAL A 17 8.65 -78.73 -19.25
C VAL A 17 7.59 -79.05 -18.21
N ALA A 18 7.13 -80.31 -18.22
CA ALA A 18 6.41 -80.86 -17.11
C ALA A 18 7.34 -80.74 -15.90
N VAL A 19 7.18 -79.66 -15.13
CA VAL A 19 7.69 -79.59 -13.78
C VAL A 19 6.99 -80.75 -13.09
N CYS A 20 7.71 -81.85 -12.87
CA CYS A 20 7.25 -82.89 -11.96
C CYS A 20 6.85 -82.16 -10.68
N ALA A 21 5.55 -82.15 -10.38
CA ALA A 21 5.05 -81.61 -9.13
C ALA A 21 5.74 -82.43 -8.04
N HIS A 22 6.79 -81.83 -7.47
CA HIS A 22 7.59 -82.48 -6.44
C HIS A 22 6.62 -82.85 -5.33
N ASP A 23 6.69 -84.11 -4.86
CA ASP A 23 5.84 -84.54 -3.76
C ASP A 23 6.07 -83.59 -2.58
N PRO A 24 5.06 -82.84 -2.09
CA PRO A 24 5.25 -81.89 -1.01
C PRO A 24 5.69 -82.56 0.29
N CYS A 25 5.54 -83.90 0.42
CA CYS A 25 6.09 -84.68 1.52
C CYS A 25 7.62 -84.87 1.47
N GLY A 26 8.25 -84.61 0.32
CA GLY A 26 9.70 -84.72 0.15
C GLY A 26 10.45 -83.61 0.89
N GLN A 27 11.61 -83.96 1.46
CA GLN A 27 12.47 -83.01 2.16
C GLN A 27 12.91 -81.89 1.21
N GLY A 28 12.67 -80.63 1.59
CA GLY A 28 12.96 -79.44 0.76
C GLY A 28 11.82 -79.00 -0.18
N ASN A 29 10.71 -79.73 -0.24
CA ASN A 29 9.54 -79.38 -1.07
C ASN A 29 8.43 -78.62 -0.31
N HIS A 30 8.65 -78.35 0.98
CA HIS A 30 7.78 -77.57 1.85
C HIS A 30 8.62 -76.67 2.76
N GLN A 31 8.00 -75.62 3.30
CA GLN A 31 8.61 -74.71 4.26
C GLN A 31 8.03 -74.94 5.66
N SER A 32 8.80 -74.70 6.71
CA SER A 32 8.30 -74.80 8.09
C SER A 32 7.85 -73.44 8.61
N ILE A 33 6.65 -73.38 9.19
CA ILE A 33 6.16 -72.20 9.93
C ILE A 33 6.34 -72.49 11.42
N ASN A 34 7.35 -71.84 12.03
CA ASN A 34 7.72 -72.07 13.42
C ASN A 34 7.29 -70.92 14.34
N GLU A 35 5.98 -70.86 14.62
CA GLU A 35 5.36 -69.85 15.47
C GLU A 35 4.33 -70.51 16.41
N PRO A 36 4.73 -70.92 17.63
CA PRO A 36 3.87 -71.70 18.53
C PRO A 36 2.61 -70.93 18.98
N HIS A 37 2.63 -69.58 18.93
CA HIS A 37 1.45 -68.74 19.23
C HIS A 37 0.29 -68.92 18.24
N ARG A 38 0.46 -69.69 17.15
CA ARG A 38 -0.63 -70.09 16.23
C ARG A 38 -1.60 -71.09 16.85
N SER A 39 -1.37 -71.54 18.08
CA SER A 39 -2.28 -72.47 18.76
C SER A 39 -3.65 -71.86 19.04
N ILE A 40 -4.69 -72.69 18.88
CA ILE A 40 -6.07 -72.33 19.24
C ILE A 40 -6.27 -72.04 20.73
N LEU A 41 -5.32 -72.38 21.60
CA LEU A 41 -5.39 -72.06 23.03
C LEU A 41 -4.68 -70.74 23.38
N PHE A 42 -3.98 -70.12 22.43
CA PHE A 42 -3.27 -68.87 22.63
C PHE A 42 -4.15 -67.67 22.30
N GLN A 43 -4.38 -66.78 23.27
CA GLN A 43 -5.05 -65.49 23.08
C GLN A 43 -4.04 -64.35 23.24
N PRO A 44 -3.89 -63.45 22.25
CA PRO A 44 -3.02 -62.29 22.40
C PRO A 44 -3.62 -61.28 23.39
N GLU A 45 -2.78 -60.67 24.23
CA GLU A 45 -3.14 -59.55 25.09
C GLU A 45 -3.25 -58.25 24.26
N PRO A 46 -3.92 -57.19 24.77
CA PRO A 46 -4.19 -55.97 24.00
C PRO A 46 -2.96 -55.26 23.39
N MET A 47 -1.78 -55.41 24.01
CA MET A 47 -0.52 -54.80 23.56
C MET A 47 0.40 -55.78 22.80
N ASP A 48 -0.02 -57.04 22.64
CA ASP A 48 0.77 -58.03 21.90
C ASP A 48 0.73 -57.75 20.40
N ARG A 49 1.86 -57.99 19.73
CA ARG A 49 1.88 -57.95 18.27
C ARG A 49 1.11 -59.14 17.71
N LEU A 50 0.10 -58.83 16.92
CA LEU A 50 -0.76 -59.83 16.31
C LEU A 50 -0.08 -60.45 15.08
N LEU A 51 -0.18 -61.78 14.95
CA LEU A 51 0.25 -62.51 13.76
C LEU A 51 -0.52 -62.04 12.52
N CYS A 52 0.18 -61.91 11.41
CA CYS A 52 -0.40 -61.57 10.12
C CYS A 52 0.29 -62.29 8.96
N ASP A 53 -0.51 -63.04 8.18
CA ASP A 53 -0.04 -63.82 7.04
C ASP A 53 -0.21 -63.09 5.69
N ASN A 54 -0.45 -61.77 5.67
CA ASN A 54 -0.62 -60.98 4.43
C ASN A 54 0.70 -60.88 3.62
N GLY A 55 1.81 -61.28 4.22
CA GLY A 55 3.11 -61.45 3.55
C GLY A 55 3.53 -62.89 3.32
N LEU A 56 2.71 -63.89 3.71
CA LEU A 56 3.05 -65.31 3.60
C LEU A 56 2.89 -65.76 2.13
N PRO A 57 3.98 -66.13 1.42
CA PRO A 57 3.88 -66.54 0.02
C PRO A 57 3.00 -67.78 -0.14
N SER A 58 2.22 -67.89 -1.21
CA SER A 58 1.46 -69.12 -1.47
C SER A 58 2.41 -70.29 -1.73
N GLY A 59 2.23 -71.41 -1.03
CA GLY A 59 3.18 -72.54 -1.08
C GLY A 59 2.84 -73.66 -0.11
N TRP A 60 3.62 -74.74 -0.13
CA TRP A 60 3.48 -75.88 0.79
C TRP A 60 4.19 -75.63 2.11
N TYR A 61 3.47 -75.75 3.22
CA TYR A 61 3.95 -75.50 4.57
C TYR A 61 3.67 -76.67 5.51
N VAL A 62 4.55 -76.83 6.50
CA VAL A 62 4.36 -77.68 7.68
C VAL A 62 4.43 -76.78 8.90
N PHE A 63 3.50 -76.93 9.83
CA PHE A 63 3.54 -76.21 11.10
C PHE A 63 4.47 -76.92 12.09
N ASP A 64 5.02 -76.17 13.04
CA ASP A 64 5.98 -76.69 14.01
C ASP A 64 5.47 -77.94 14.76
N ASN A 65 6.38 -78.84 15.13
CA ASN A 65 6.07 -80.09 15.82
C ASN A 65 4.95 -80.95 15.17
N ASN A 66 4.79 -80.86 13.85
CA ASN A 66 3.75 -81.54 13.07
C ASN A 66 2.33 -81.14 13.50
N ASP A 67 2.15 -79.91 14.01
CA ASP A 67 0.85 -79.41 14.43
C ASP A 67 -0.13 -79.32 13.25
N GLU A 68 -1.38 -79.70 13.51
CA GLU A 68 -2.44 -79.71 12.50
C GLU A 68 -3.22 -78.39 12.52
N MET A 69 -3.68 -77.93 11.35
CA MET A 69 -4.68 -76.87 11.31
C MET A 69 -5.96 -77.36 11.98
N PRO A 70 -6.59 -76.57 12.88
CA PRO A 70 -7.82 -76.97 13.54
C PRO A 70 -8.93 -77.17 12.50
N THR A 71 -9.64 -78.29 12.58
CA THR A 71 -10.73 -78.65 11.66
C THR A 71 -12.11 -78.16 12.11
N SER A 72 -12.13 -77.37 13.19
CA SER A 72 -13.32 -76.82 13.82
C SER A 72 -13.16 -75.32 14.04
N CYS A 73 -14.29 -74.62 14.09
CA CYS A 73 -14.41 -73.19 14.38
C CYS A 73 -13.48 -72.73 15.51
N VAL A 74 -12.71 -71.67 15.25
CA VAL A 74 -11.90 -70.96 16.25
C VAL A 74 -12.51 -69.57 16.46
N THR A 75 -12.72 -69.18 17.71
CA THR A 75 -13.25 -67.86 18.07
C THR A 75 -12.22 -66.76 17.83
N GLN A 76 -12.67 -65.52 17.60
CA GLN A 76 -11.79 -64.34 17.50
C GLN A 76 -10.78 -64.25 18.65
N PHE A 77 -9.68 -63.53 18.42
CA PHE A 77 -8.61 -63.31 19.39
C PHE A 77 -7.93 -64.60 19.86
N HIS A 78 -7.79 -65.57 18.96
CA HIS A 78 -7.02 -66.80 19.20
C HIS A 78 -6.00 -67.01 18.09
N CYS A 79 -5.09 -67.97 18.26
CA CYS A 79 -4.00 -68.24 17.31
C CYS A 79 -3.10 -67.01 17.11
N GLY A 80 -2.99 -66.17 18.13
CA GLY A 80 -2.13 -64.98 18.14
C GLY A 80 -2.60 -63.87 17.20
N THR A 81 -3.85 -63.89 16.75
CA THR A 81 -4.39 -62.93 15.78
C THR A 81 -5.83 -62.56 16.13
N HIS A 82 -6.39 -61.49 15.54
CA HIS A 82 -7.81 -61.18 15.75
C HIS A 82 -8.71 -62.10 14.94
N TYR A 83 -8.29 -62.45 13.73
CA TYR A 83 -9.06 -63.21 12.75
C TYR A 83 -8.38 -64.54 12.41
N PRO A 84 -8.61 -65.58 13.24
CA PRO A 84 -7.97 -66.89 13.07
C PRO A 84 -8.55 -67.64 11.86
N LEU A 85 -7.67 -68.27 11.06
CA LEU A 85 -8.05 -69.18 9.98
C LEU A 85 -7.95 -70.65 10.42
N TRP A 86 -9.06 -71.38 10.33
CA TRP A 86 -9.20 -72.81 10.62
C TRP A 86 -9.63 -73.57 9.36
N MET A 87 -9.38 -74.87 9.27
CA MET A 87 -9.69 -75.65 8.07
C MET A 87 -11.12 -76.24 8.11
N GLN A 88 -11.94 -75.95 7.12
CA GLN A 88 -13.25 -76.55 6.95
C GLN A 88 -13.12 -77.94 6.30
N GLY A 89 -13.50 -78.98 7.04
CA GLY A 89 -13.42 -80.39 6.65
C GLY A 89 -12.37 -81.17 7.46
N THR A 90 -12.29 -82.48 7.27
CA THR A 90 -11.34 -83.34 8.01
C THR A 90 -10.00 -83.47 7.30
N ASN A 91 -8.94 -83.76 8.06
CA ASN A 91 -7.63 -84.10 7.51
C ASN A 91 -7.70 -85.38 6.64
N PRO A 92 -6.99 -85.45 5.50
CA PRO A 92 -7.02 -86.62 4.60
C PRO A 92 -6.27 -87.83 5.19
N SER A 93 -6.61 -89.03 4.71
CA SER A 93 -5.82 -90.23 4.93
C SER A 93 -4.58 -90.24 4.01
N SER A 94 -3.59 -91.10 4.31
CA SER A 94 -2.41 -91.25 3.47
C SER A 94 -2.72 -91.77 2.05
N ALA A 95 -3.88 -92.41 1.85
CA ALA A 95 -4.34 -92.91 0.56
C ALA A 95 -4.99 -91.82 -0.32
N ASP A 96 -5.46 -90.71 0.28
CA ASP A 96 -6.26 -89.69 -0.42
C ASP A 96 -5.41 -88.72 -1.25
N GLY A 97 -4.08 -88.74 -1.10
CA GLY A 97 -3.18 -87.84 -1.81
C GLY A 97 -3.38 -86.36 -1.45
N VAL A 98 -3.26 -85.46 -2.44
CA VAL A 98 -3.50 -84.02 -2.25
C VAL A 98 -4.99 -83.73 -2.34
N VAL A 99 -5.60 -83.24 -1.26
CA VAL A 99 -7.02 -82.93 -1.19
C VAL A 99 -7.26 -81.43 -1.03
N GLN A 100 -8.25 -80.91 -1.75
CA GLN A 100 -8.66 -79.50 -1.66
C GLN A 100 -9.53 -79.27 -0.42
N ARG A 101 -9.30 -78.16 0.28
CA ARG A 101 -10.00 -77.73 1.51
C ARG A 101 -10.19 -76.23 1.49
N LYS A 102 -10.99 -75.70 2.42
CA LYS A 102 -11.13 -74.26 2.64
C LYS A 102 -10.60 -73.89 4.01
N ALA A 103 -9.82 -72.82 4.10
CA ALA A 103 -9.46 -72.18 5.35
C ALA A 103 -10.49 -71.07 5.64
N CYS A 104 -11.30 -71.25 6.67
CA CYS A 104 -12.36 -70.35 7.11
C CYS A 104 -11.88 -69.40 8.21
N SER A 105 -12.31 -68.15 8.17
CA SER A 105 -12.06 -67.15 9.21
C SER A 105 -13.34 -66.78 9.94
N ASN A 106 -13.27 -66.70 11.26
CA ASN A 106 -14.36 -66.20 12.11
C ASN A 106 -14.19 -64.70 12.37
N ILE A 107 -14.71 -63.86 11.47
CA ILE A 107 -14.57 -62.40 11.50
C ILE A 107 -15.61 -61.76 12.40
N HIS A 108 -16.78 -62.39 12.60
CA HIS A 108 -17.87 -61.86 13.42
C HIS A 108 -18.00 -62.55 14.80
N GLY A 109 -17.05 -63.39 15.20
CA GLY A 109 -16.97 -63.99 16.52
C GLY A 109 -18.22 -64.82 16.85
N THR A 110 -18.78 -64.61 18.04
CA THR A 110 -19.99 -65.34 18.48
C THR A 110 -21.26 -64.96 17.72
N SER A 111 -21.23 -63.90 16.90
CA SER A 111 -22.36 -63.50 16.05
C SER A 111 -22.36 -64.14 14.66
N SER A 112 -21.31 -64.88 14.29
CA SER A 112 -21.30 -65.65 13.05
C SER A 112 -22.14 -66.93 13.21
N SER A 113 -23.16 -67.10 12.39
CA SER A 113 -23.98 -68.33 12.38
C SER A 113 -23.27 -69.52 11.74
N THR A 114 -22.22 -69.27 10.94
CA THR A 114 -21.48 -70.30 10.19
C THR A 114 -20.03 -70.45 10.66
N CYS A 115 -19.50 -69.50 11.43
CA CYS A 115 -18.08 -69.40 11.83
C CYS A 115 -17.08 -69.43 10.63
N CYS A 116 -17.57 -69.10 9.44
CA CYS A 116 -16.80 -69.02 8.21
C CYS A 116 -17.30 -67.83 7.40
N ASP A 117 -17.00 -66.62 7.88
CA ASP A 117 -17.43 -65.37 7.25
C ASP A 117 -16.58 -65.06 5.99
N PHE A 118 -15.36 -65.59 5.98
CA PHE A 118 -14.41 -65.50 4.88
C PHE A 118 -13.71 -66.85 4.70
N SER A 119 -13.36 -67.21 3.46
CA SER A 119 -12.64 -68.46 3.18
C SER A 119 -11.59 -68.32 2.09
N LEU A 120 -10.49 -69.07 2.22
CA LEU A 120 -9.44 -69.23 1.22
C LEU A 120 -9.34 -70.70 0.80
N ASP A 121 -9.17 -70.95 -0.50
CA ASP A 121 -8.92 -72.31 -0.98
C ASP A 121 -7.49 -72.74 -0.63
N ILE A 122 -7.37 -73.86 0.07
CA ILE A 122 -6.10 -74.48 0.46
C ILE A 122 -6.06 -75.93 -0.04
N LYS A 123 -4.88 -76.56 0.03
CA LYS A 123 -4.73 -78.00 -0.20
C LYS A 123 -4.04 -78.64 0.98
N VAL A 124 -4.30 -79.91 1.26
CA VAL A 124 -3.65 -80.65 2.33
C VAL A 124 -3.30 -82.06 1.84
N LYS A 125 -2.14 -82.58 2.24
CA LYS A 125 -1.74 -83.97 2.02
C LYS A 125 -1.20 -84.56 3.32
N ASN A 126 -1.56 -85.80 3.59
CA ASN A 126 -1.03 -86.59 4.69
C ASN A 126 0.29 -87.27 4.27
N CYS A 127 1.38 -86.93 4.94
CA CYS A 127 2.72 -87.48 4.68
C CYS A 127 3.09 -88.63 5.63
N GLY A 128 2.11 -89.18 6.36
CA GLY A 128 2.25 -90.26 7.33
C GLY A 128 2.50 -89.77 8.74
N THR A 129 3.55 -88.96 8.95
CA THR A 129 3.93 -88.44 10.28
C THR A 129 3.58 -86.97 10.50
N PHE A 130 3.21 -86.26 9.44
CA PHE A 130 2.81 -84.84 9.44
C PHE A 130 1.88 -84.55 8.26
N TYR A 131 1.23 -83.40 8.32
CA TYR A 131 0.43 -82.86 7.22
C TYR A 131 1.16 -81.68 6.56
N VAL A 132 1.11 -81.63 5.23
CA VAL A 132 1.57 -80.48 4.45
C VAL A 132 0.36 -79.71 3.93
N TYR A 133 0.36 -78.39 4.11
CA TYR A 133 -0.73 -77.50 3.73
C TYR A 133 -0.25 -76.53 2.64
N TYR A 134 -0.94 -76.49 1.51
CA TYR A 134 -0.77 -75.43 0.52
C TYR A 134 -1.56 -74.21 0.97
N LEU A 135 -0.87 -73.24 1.58
CA LEU A 135 -1.48 -72.01 2.12
C LEU A 135 -1.43 -70.89 1.08
N GLN A 136 -2.30 -69.89 1.25
CA GLN A 136 -2.33 -68.70 0.40
C GLN A 136 -2.07 -67.45 1.23
N THR A 137 -1.62 -66.38 0.59
CA THR A 137 -1.56 -65.07 1.25
C THR A 137 -2.97 -64.64 1.68
N VAL A 138 -3.12 -64.16 2.92
CA VAL A 138 -4.39 -63.63 3.42
C VAL A 138 -4.58 -62.18 2.93
N PRO A 139 -5.82 -61.66 2.83
CA PRO A 139 -6.08 -60.35 2.20
C PRO A 139 -5.81 -59.13 3.11
N GLY A 140 -5.54 -59.32 4.40
CA GLY A 140 -5.39 -58.21 5.35
C GLY A 140 -4.79 -58.64 6.69
N CYS A 141 -4.43 -57.66 7.51
CA CYS A 141 -3.97 -57.86 8.89
C CYS A 141 -5.02 -57.34 9.89
N PRO A 142 -5.11 -57.93 11.10
CA PRO A 142 -4.37 -59.10 11.59
C PRO A 142 -5.18 -60.40 11.37
N MET A 143 -4.81 -61.17 10.33
CA MET A 143 -5.35 -62.51 10.02
C MET A 143 -4.22 -63.52 9.90
N ALA A 144 -4.36 -64.72 10.46
CA ALA A 144 -3.32 -65.75 10.42
C ALA A 144 -3.89 -67.19 10.49
N TYR A 145 -3.19 -68.14 9.86
CA TYR A 145 -3.51 -69.57 9.94
C TYR A 145 -3.19 -70.15 11.32
N CYS A 146 -4.21 -70.77 11.92
CA CYS A 146 -4.07 -71.50 13.18
C CYS A 146 -3.38 -72.85 12.98
N ALA A 147 -2.63 -73.28 13.99
CA ALA A 147 -2.03 -74.60 14.02
C ALA A 147 -1.88 -75.09 15.47
N GLY A 148 -2.35 -76.32 15.73
CA GLY A 148 -2.18 -76.99 17.01
C GLY A 148 -3.10 -76.48 18.12
N ASN A 149 -3.11 -77.23 19.22
CA ASN A 149 -3.96 -77.00 20.41
C ASN A 149 -3.16 -77.08 21.72
N LYS A 150 -1.85 -76.84 21.65
CA LYS A 150 -0.97 -76.87 22.81
C LYS A 150 -1.14 -75.58 23.61
N LYS A 151 -1.11 -75.68 24.94
CA LYS A 151 -1.02 -74.48 25.78
C LYS A 151 0.37 -73.87 25.56
N VAL A 152 0.39 -72.66 25.03
CA VAL A 152 1.62 -71.92 24.75
C VAL A 152 1.68 -70.74 25.73
N CYS A 153 2.87 -70.45 26.22
CA CYS A 153 3.08 -69.26 27.04
C CYS A 153 2.76 -67.98 26.24
N GLY A 154 2.50 -66.87 26.96
CA GLY A 154 2.31 -65.53 26.37
C GLY A 154 3.39 -65.15 25.34
N VAL A 155 3.16 -64.14 24.50
CA VAL A 155 4.19 -63.67 23.54
C VAL A 155 5.48 -63.39 24.31
N GLY A 156 6.51 -64.19 24.02
CA GLY A 156 7.77 -64.17 24.76
C GLY A 156 7.76 -65.01 26.05
N GLY A 157 7.25 -66.25 26.03
CA GLY A 157 7.46 -67.22 27.10
C GLY A 157 8.29 -68.42 26.62
N GLN A 158 9.10 -69.01 27.50
CA GLN A 158 10.17 -69.92 27.06
C GLN A 158 9.77 -71.38 26.88
N ILE A 159 8.67 -71.88 27.48
CA ILE A 159 7.95 -73.18 27.31
C ILE A 159 6.99 -73.36 28.52
N ASP A 160 5.81 -73.97 28.35
CA ASP A 160 4.93 -74.40 29.46
C ASP A 160 5.50 -75.69 30.11
N VAL A 161 6.33 -75.54 31.15
CA VAL A 161 6.78 -76.67 31.98
C VAL A 161 5.93 -76.74 33.24
N GLY A 162 4.84 -77.50 33.22
CA GLY A 162 4.02 -77.77 34.39
C GLY A 162 3.08 -76.64 34.82
N GLY A 163 2.65 -75.79 33.89
CA GLY A 163 1.66 -74.73 34.13
C GLY A 163 2.26 -73.36 34.49
N ASN A 164 3.58 -73.22 34.50
CA ASN A 164 4.27 -71.98 34.88
C ASN A 164 5.03 -71.40 33.68
N CYS A 165 4.59 -70.24 33.20
CA CYS A 165 5.12 -69.54 32.05
C CYS A 165 5.79 -68.23 32.50
N PRO A 166 7.10 -68.23 32.80
CA PRO A 166 7.80 -66.99 33.13
C PRO A 166 7.93 -66.13 31.87
N ASP A 167 7.57 -64.85 31.98
CA ASP A 167 7.79 -63.87 30.91
C ASP A 167 9.31 -63.80 30.57
N LEU A 168 9.62 -63.78 29.27
CA LEU A 168 10.99 -63.61 28.76
C LEU A 168 11.47 -62.18 28.88
N TYR A 169 10.54 -61.23 28.98
CA TYR A 169 10.79 -59.81 29.13
C TYR A 169 9.62 -59.13 29.86
N PRO A 170 9.85 -57.98 30.51
CA PRO A 170 8.79 -57.21 31.17
C PRO A 170 7.74 -56.69 30.18
N LYS A 171 6.44 -56.87 30.43
CA LYS A 171 5.38 -56.39 29.52
C LYS A 171 5.04 -54.92 29.73
N LEU A 172 4.89 -54.16 28.64
CA LEU A 172 4.36 -52.78 28.68
C LEU A 172 2.83 -52.81 28.66
N THR A 173 2.20 -52.02 29.54
CA THR A 173 0.73 -51.90 29.61
C THR A 173 0.17 -50.71 28.83
N SER A 174 1.03 -49.86 28.28
CA SER A 174 0.66 -48.67 27.53
C SER A 174 1.76 -48.26 26.56
N MET A 175 1.37 -47.59 25.47
CA MET A 175 2.30 -47.01 24.51
C MET A 175 3.21 -45.95 25.16
N PRO A 176 4.48 -45.83 24.75
CA PRO A 176 5.33 -44.73 25.17
C PRO A 176 4.77 -43.39 24.67
N VAL A 177 5.03 -42.31 25.40
CA VAL A 177 4.54 -40.96 25.07
C VAL A 177 5.71 -40.04 24.79
N LEU A 178 5.79 -39.53 23.57
CA LEU A 178 6.74 -38.49 23.18
C LEU A 178 6.18 -37.14 23.59
N GLN A 179 6.85 -36.49 24.55
CA GLN A 179 6.46 -35.21 25.10
C GLN A 179 7.01 -34.04 24.28
N LYS A 180 6.51 -32.83 24.53
CA LYS A 180 7.05 -31.60 23.92
C LYS A 180 8.53 -31.43 24.30
N PRO A 181 9.37 -30.89 23.40
CA PRO A 181 10.76 -30.62 23.70
C PRO A 181 10.90 -29.61 24.85
N GLU A 182 11.90 -29.84 25.68
CA GLU A 182 12.23 -28.98 26.81
C GLU A 182 13.66 -28.45 26.70
N VAL A 183 13.90 -27.31 27.35
CA VAL A 183 15.22 -26.68 27.43
C VAL A 183 15.82 -26.96 28.80
N THR A 184 17.00 -27.57 28.85
CA THR A 184 17.71 -27.84 30.10
C THR A 184 18.28 -26.55 30.71
N PRO A 185 18.69 -26.55 31.99
CA PRO A 185 19.42 -25.43 32.58
C PRO A 185 20.71 -25.06 31.84
N THR A 186 21.36 -26.05 31.19
CA THR A 186 22.54 -25.88 30.34
C THR A 186 22.22 -25.38 28.93
N LYS A 187 20.95 -25.03 28.65
CA LYS A 187 20.45 -24.53 27.35
C LYS A 187 20.47 -25.56 26.22
N GLU A 188 20.44 -26.85 26.55
CA GLU A 188 20.30 -27.93 25.57
C GLU A 188 18.83 -28.23 25.33
N VAL A 189 18.45 -28.53 24.09
CA VAL A 189 17.08 -28.94 23.75
C VAL A 189 17.01 -30.46 23.70
N ARG A 190 16.04 -31.05 24.40
CA ARG A 190 15.85 -32.50 24.41
C ARG A 190 14.37 -32.90 24.31
N PHE A 191 14.14 -34.05 23.70
CA PHE A 191 12.80 -34.63 23.54
C PHE A 191 12.62 -35.79 24.54
N PRO A 192 11.70 -35.67 25.51
CA PRO A 192 11.44 -36.73 26.47
C PRO A 192 10.51 -37.79 25.86
N CYS A 193 10.97 -39.04 25.80
CA CYS A 193 10.14 -40.22 25.57
C CYS A 193 9.84 -40.88 26.91
N ARG A 194 8.60 -40.72 27.40
CA ARG A 194 8.15 -41.26 28.68
C ARG A 194 7.59 -42.66 28.49
N ILE A 195 8.04 -43.57 29.33
CA ILE A 195 7.58 -44.96 29.42
C ILE A 195 6.79 -45.09 30.71
N ASP A 196 5.50 -45.38 30.60
CA ASP A 196 4.66 -45.58 31.78
C ASP A 196 4.83 -47.02 32.28
N TYR A 197 5.74 -47.19 33.25
CA TYR A 197 6.04 -48.48 33.86
C TYR A 197 6.38 -48.30 35.35
N PRO A 198 5.93 -49.20 36.26
CA PRO A 198 6.13 -49.05 37.71
C PRO A 198 7.59 -48.87 38.12
N ILE A 199 7.84 -48.02 39.12
CA ILE A 199 9.16 -47.79 39.75
C ILE A 199 9.39 -48.85 40.83
N GLY A 200 10.65 -49.20 41.13
CA GLY A 200 11.03 -50.18 42.15
C GLY A 200 11.19 -51.61 41.64
N GLN A 201 11.24 -51.80 40.31
CA GLN A 201 11.47 -53.08 39.65
C GLN A 201 12.95 -53.17 39.23
N PRO A 202 13.79 -54.02 39.86
CA PRO A 202 15.23 -54.03 39.60
C PRO A 202 15.63 -54.78 38.32
N ASP A 203 14.81 -55.73 37.84
CA ASP A 203 15.10 -56.55 36.65
C ASP A 203 14.26 -56.13 35.44
N VAL A 204 14.29 -54.83 35.11
CA VAL A 204 13.69 -54.30 33.87
C VAL A 204 14.66 -53.38 33.15
N GLY A 205 14.74 -53.58 31.84
CA GLY A 205 15.48 -52.73 30.93
C GLY A 205 14.60 -52.32 29.73
N PHE A 206 14.83 -51.12 29.22
CA PHE A 206 14.15 -50.57 28.06
C PHE A 206 15.15 -50.21 26.98
N ILE A 207 14.94 -50.68 25.77
CA ILE A 207 15.65 -50.29 24.56
C ILE A 207 14.79 -49.25 23.85
N VAL A 208 15.28 -48.02 23.78
CA VAL A 208 14.59 -46.91 23.13
C VAL A 208 15.32 -46.54 21.84
N THR A 209 14.63 -46.65 20.71
CA THR A 209 15.07 -46.18 19.40
C THR A 209 14.17 -45.05 18.91
N TRP A 210 14.59 -44.36 17.86
CA TRP A 210 13.90 -43.18 17.35
C TRP A 210 13.66 -43.32 15.85
N THR A 211 12.52 -42.83 15.38
CA THR A 211 12.19 -42.81 13.95
C THR A 211 11.75 -41.43 13.49
N ILE A 212 12.09 -41.12 12.24
CA ILE A 212 11.73 -39.91 11.52
C ILE A 212 10.97 -40.31 10.25
N ASP A 213 9.72 -39.86 10.12
CA ASP A 213 8.79 -40.28 9.06
C ASP A 213 8.76 -41.81 8.86
N GLY A 214 8.75 -42.55 9.97
CA GLY A 214 8.73 -44.03 9.99
C GLY A 214 10.08 -44.72 9.74
N HIS A 215 11.15 -43.99 9.42
CA HIS A 215 12.49 -44.54 9.17
C HIS A 215 13.39 -44.37 10.40
N GLU A 216 14.35 -45.26 10.60
CA GLU A 216 15.26 -45.20 11.76
C GLU A 216 16.12 -43.93 11.76
N LEU A 217 16.20 -43.26 12.92
CA LEU A 217 17.00 -42.05 13.08
C LEU A 217 18.48 -42.43 13.27
N LEU A 218 19.32 -41.96 12.36
CA LEU A 218 20.78 -42.13 12.42
C LEU A 218 21.45 -40.90 13.03
N ASP A 219 22.46 -41.14 13.86
CA ASP A 219 23.30 -40.08 14.40
C ASP A 219 24.01 -39.33 13.25
N PRO A 220 23.92 -37.99 13.20
CA PRO A 220 24.48 -37.23 12.09
C PRO A 220 26.00 -37.36 11.96
N THR A 221 26.70 -37.69 13.05
CA THR A 221 28.17 -37.83 13.13
C THR A 221 28.60 -39.27 12.88
N THR A 222 28.03 -40.23 13.60
CA THR A 222 28.49 -41.63 13.56
C THR A 222 27.77 -42.47 12.51
N LYS A 223 26.63 -42.00 11.99
CA LYS A 223 25.71 -42.71 11.09
C LYS A 223 25.10 -43.99 11.67
N ASN A 224 25.29 -44.24 12.97
CA ASN A 224 24.69 -45.36 13.66
C ASN A 224 23.27 -45.02 14.14
N PRO A 225 22.38 -46.02 14.27
CA PRO A 225 21.07 -45.82 14.87
C PRO A 225 21.15 -45.20 16.26
N VAL A 226 20.33 -44.18 16.51
CA VAL A 226 20.24 -43.56 17.82
C VAL A 226 19.44 -44.49 18.74
N LYS A 227 20.17 -45.19 19.62
CA LYS A 227 19.63 -46.14 20.59
C LYS A 227 20.04 -45.74 22.01
N MET A 228 19.09 -45.79 22.94
CA MET A 228 19.33 -45.66 24.37
C MET A 228 18.87 -46.90 25.11
N VAL A 229 19.58 -47.25 26.18
CA VAL A 229 19.21 -48.35 27.06
C VAL A 229 19.00 -47.80 28.46
N LEU A 230 17.78 -47.98 28.99
CA LEU A 230 17.43 -47.62 30.36
C LEU A 230 17.38 -48.88 31.21
N VAL A 231 17.82 -48.81 32.46
CA VAL A 231 17.79 -49.91 33.44
C VAL A 231 17.39 -49.38 34.81
N GLY A 232 16.94 -50.26 35.71
CA GLY A 232 16.53 -49.90 37.06
C GLY A 232 15.27 -49.02 37.05
N ASP A 233 15.32 -47.86 37.71
CA ASP A 233 14.17 -46.95 37.86
C ASP A 233 14.04 -45.87 36.76
N ALA A 234 14.93 -45.87 35.76
CA ALA A 234 14.85 -44.92 34.66
C ALA A 234 13.62 -45.20 33.76
N ARG A 235 12.76 -44.19 33.57
CA ARG A 235 11.49 -44.28 32.79
C ARG A 235 11.36 -43.24 31.67
N ILE A 236 12.38 -42.42 31.47
CA ILE A 236 12.39 -41.37 30.44
C ILE A 236 13.69 -41.46 29.66
N ALA A 237 13.59 -41.64 28.34
CA ALA A 237 14.72 -41.48 27.44
C ALA A 237 14.70 -40.07 26.85
N TYR A 238 15.86 -39.41 26.80
CA TYR A 238 15.99 -38.06 26.27
C TYR A 238 16.75 -38.10 24.95
N LEU A 239 16.10 -37.70 23.85
CA LEU A 239 16.79 -37.45 22.59
C LEU A 239 17.32 -36.02 22.58
N ASP A 240 18.64 -35.88 22.44
CA ASP A 240 19.26 -34.59 22.15
C ASP A 240 18.83 -34.09 20.76
N ALA A 241 18.32 -32.86 20.69
CA ALA A 241 17.88 -32.23 19.45
C ALA A 241 18.98 -32.14 18.37
N MET A 242 20.26 -32.17 18.74
CA MET A 242 21.38 -32.24 17.79
C MET A 242 21.35 -33.51 16.93
N LYS A 243 20.71 -34.59 17.40
CA LYS A 243 20.53 -35.82 16.62
C LYS A 243 19.54 -35.64 15.46
N LEU A 244 18.72 -34.58 15.49
CA LEU A 244 17.78 -34.24 14.42
C LEU A 244 18.40 -33.40 13.30
N LYS A 245 19.71 -33.10 13.35
CA LYS A 245 20.39 -32.36 12.29
C LYS A 245 20.13 -33.05 10.93
N TYR A 246 19.74 -32.26 9.93
CA TYR A 246 19.32 -32.71 8.59
C TYR A 246 17.98 -33.49 8.52
N ASN A 247 17.26 -33.64 9.63
CA ASN A 247 15.97 -34.32 9.71
C ASN A 247 14.84 -33.43 10.26
N LEU A 248 15.06 -32.12 10.32
CA LEU A 248 14.03 -31.14 10.62
C LEU A 248 13.02 -31.04 9.45
N GLY A 249 11.78 -30.64 9.75
CA GLY A 249 10.65 -30.63 8.83
C GLY A 249 9.86 -31.94 8.78
N LYS A 250 10.12 -32.88 9.69
CA LYS A 250 9.60 -34.26 9.67
C LYS A 250 8.95 -34.67 11.00
N GLU A 251 8.23 -35.78 11.02
CA GLU A 251 7.57 -36.34 12.21
C GLU A 251 8.51 -37.28 12.99
N LEU A 252 8.78 -36.98 14.26
CA LEU A 252 9.58 -37.78 15.19
C LEU A 252 8.68 -38.71 16.03
N LYS A 253 9.11 -39.96 16.21
CA LYS A 253 8.53 -40.93 17.16
C LYS A 253 9.62 -41.65 17.94
N CYS A 254 9.34 -42.01 19.19
CA CYS A 254 10.16 -42.96 19.93
C CYS A 254 9.55 -44.35 19.92
N ASN A 255 10.42 -45.35 19.92
CA ASN A 255 10.12 -46.76 19.78
C ASN A 255 10.74 -47.49 20.96
N VAL A 256 9.98 -48.31 21.68
CA VAL A 256 10.42 -48.93 22.95
C VAL A 256 10.21 -50.43 22.91
N SER A 257 11.28 -51.17 23.20
CA SER A 257 11.26 -52.61 23.51
C SER A 257 11.74 -52.84 24.94
N THR A 258 11.25 -53.86 25.62
CA THR A 258 11.65 -54.23 26.99
C THR A 258 12.47 -55.50 27.01
N TYR A 259 13.29 -55.68 28.04
CA TYR A 259 14.03 -56.92 28.28
C TYR A 259 14.33 -57.08 29.78
N HIS A 260 14.64 -58.30 30.22
CA HIS A 260 15.20 -58.54 31.54
C HIS A 260 16.73 -58.38 31.50
N PRO A 261 17.32 -57.42 32.23
CA PRO A 261 18.78 -57.29 32.34
C PRO A 261 19.48 -58.59 32.72
N SER A 262 18.86 -59.41 33.58
CA SER A 262 19.37 -60.73 33.98
C SER A 262 19.48 -61.74 32.82
N LYS A 263 18.67 -61.61 31.76
CA LYS A 263 18.63 -62.51 30.60
C LYS A 263 19.34 -61.96 29.36
N GLY A 264 19.72 -60.68 29.36
CA GLY A 264 20.40 -59.99 28.25
C GLY A 264 19.46 -59.42 27.18
N GLN A 265 19.98 -58.48 26.37
CA GLN A 265 19.21 -57.72 25.38
C GLN A 265 18.76 -58.52 24.15
N SER A 266 19.36 -59.69 23.88
CA SER A 266 19.01 -60.52 22.72
C SER A 266 17.61 -61.13 22.82
N ILE A 267 17.01 -61.10 24.00
CA ILE A 267 15.66 -61.57 24.29
C ILE A 267 14.85 -60.35 24.75
N SER A 268 14.28 -59.63 23.80
CA SER A 268 13.50 -58.41 24.03
C SER A 268 12.09 -58.51 23.45
N SER A 269 11.18 -57.68 23.96
CA SER A 269 9.83 -57.57 23.42
C SER A 269 9.82 -57.00 21.99
N ASP A 270 8.68 -57.18 21.32
CA ASP A 270 8.31 -56.35 20.18
C ASP A 270 8.34 -54.85 20.55
N THR A 271 8.51 -54.02 19.53
CA THR A 271 8.67 -52.58 19.67
C THR A 271 7.31 -51.86 19.66
N LEU A 272 7.06 -51.01 20.66
CA LEU A 272 5.90 -50.12 20.72
C LEU A 272 6.29 -48.69 20.33
N SER A 273 5.52 -48.06 19.46
CA SER A 273 5.76 -46.69 18.95
C SER A 273 4.92 -45.64 19.67
N SER A 274 5.50 -44.47 19.90
CA SER A 274 4.82 -43.33 20.53
C SER A 274 3.90 -42.56 19.58
N ASN A 275 3.19 -41.56 20.14
CA ASN A 275 2.64 -40.46 19.34
C ASN A 275 3.74 -39.75 18.54
N GLY A 276 3.35 -39.12 17.42
CA GLY A 276 4.25 -38.31 16.60
C GLY A 276 4.43 -36.89 17.10
N TYR A 277 5.60 -36.30 16.82
CA TYR A 277 5.89 -34.90 17.07
C TYR A 277 6.59 -34.26 15.86
N TRP A 278 5.96 -33.25 15.25
CA TRP A 278 6.54 -32.57 14.09
C TRP A 278 7.63 -31.56 14.51
N CYS A 279 8.84 -31.75 13.99
CA CYS A 279 10.04 -31.02 14.43
C CYS A 279 10.50 -29.99 13.40
N GLY A 280 10.30 -28.68 13.62
CA GLY A 280 10.80 -27.65 12.72
C GLY A 280 10.12 -26.29 12.88
N ILE A 281 10.07 -25.52 11.79
CA ILE A 281 9.33 -24.25 11.71
C ILE A 281 8.12 -24.42 10.79
N LYS A 282 6.92 -24.16 11.34
CA LYS A 282 5.65 -24.20 10.62
C LYS A 282 5.24 -22.82 10.15
N VAL A 283 4.58 -22.80 9.01
CA VAL A 283 3.81 -21.66 8.52
C VAL A 283 2.34 -22.02 8.67
N SER A 284 1.51 -21.11 9.19
CA SER A 284 0.09 -21.39 9.42
C SER A 284 -0.71 -21.62 8.14
N GLN A 285 -0.23 -21.10 7.01
CA GLN A 285 -0.83 -21.22 5.68
C GLN A 285 0.28 -21.37 4.64
N ASP A 286 0.18 -22.40 3.81
CA ASP A 286 1.08 -22.69 2.69
C ASP A 286 0.62 -22.04 1.37
N ILE A 287 -0.66 -21.67 1.27
CA ILE A 287 -1.23 -20.90 0.15
C ILE A 287 -1.84 -19.60 0.68
N ILE A 288 -1.42 -18.47 0.10
CA ILE A 288 -1.90 -17.13 0.43
C ILE A 288 -2.49 -16.49 -0.83
N ASN A 289 -3.80 -16.26 -0.84
CA ASN A 289 -4.46 -15.55 -1.93
C ASN A 289 -4.59 -14.06 -1.56
N VAL A 290 -3.94 -13.16 -2.27
CA VAL A 290 -4.08 -11.70 -2.10
C VAL A 290 -4.66 -11.11 -3.39
N ASP A 291 -5.32 -9.98 -3.26
CA ASP A 291 -6.03 -9.31 -4.35
C ASP A 291 -5.58 -7.85 -4.36
N GLU A 292 -5.39 -7.25 -5.54
CA GLU A 292 -4.85 -5.88 -5.64
C GLU A 292 -5.74 -4.82 -4.99
N GLY A 293 -7.06 -5.01 -5.03
CA GLY A 293 -8.04 -4.20 -4.31
C GLY A 293 -8.33 -4.69 -2.89
N GLY A 294 -7.78 -5.85 -2.52
CA GLY A 294 -8.04 -6.54 -1.27
C GLY A 294 -7.19 -6.08 -0.08
N PRO A 295 -7.59 -6.47 1.14
CA PRO A 295 -6.79 -6.22 2.33
C PRO A 295 -5.53 -7.10 2.35
N GLU A 296 -4.52 -6.63 3.09
CA GLU A 296 -3.33 -7.43 3.39
C GLU A 296 -3.68 -8.70 4.19
N LYS A 297 -2.92 -9.77 3.96
CA LYS A 297 -3.05 -11.04 4.70
C LYS A 297 -1.84 -11.28 5.57
N THR A 298 -2.08 -11.69 6.81
CA THR A 298 -1.02 -11.97 7.78
C THR A 298 -0.94 -13.46 8.04
N VAL A 299 0.26 -14.01 7.97
CA VAL A 299 0.55 -15.43 8.18
C VAL A 299 1.53 -15.57 9.34
N LYS A 300 1.25 -16.54 10.22
CA LYS A 300 2.10 -16.82 11.38
C LYS A 300 3.19 -17.81 10.98
N VAL A 301 4.43 -17.47 11.32
CA VAL A 301 5.58 -18.37 11.23
C VAL A 301 6.01 -18.72 12.64
N GLU A 302 6.01 -20.00 12.99
CA GLU A 302 6.25 -20.48 14.36
C GLU A 302 7.19 -21.67 14.43
N SER A 303 8.05 -21.70 15.45
CA SER A 303 8.90 -22.86 15.73
C SER A 303 8.18 -23.82 16.68
N THR A 304 8.14 -25.11 16.33
CA THR A 304 7.69 -26.15 17.26
C THR A 304 8.78 -26.53 18.27
N ILE A 305 10.04 -26.16 17.98
CA ILE A 305 11.18 -26.45 18.84
C ILE A 305 11.59 -25.16 19.57
N PRO A 306 11.75 -25.17 20.91
CA PRO A 306 12.29 -24.04 21.65
C PRO A 306 13.64 -23.58 21.10
N ILE A 307 13.86 -22.28 21.07
CA ILE A 307 15.12 -21.69 20.59
C ILE A 307 15.99 -21.40 21.81
N PRO A 308 17.01 -22.23 22.11
CA PRO A 308 17.84 -22.04 23.28
C PRO A 308 18.67 -20.77 23.09
N CYS A 309 18.64 -19.89 24.09
CA CYS A 309 19.40 -18.66 24.07
C CYS A 309 20.59 -18.76 25.04
N THR A 310 21.79 -18.54 24.50
CA THR A 310 23.05 -18.51 25.24
C THR A 310 23.44 -17.08 25.68
N SER A 311 22.70 -16.06 25.22
CA SER A 311 22.96 -14.65 25.56
C SER A 311 22.26 -14.22 26.85
N VAL A 312 22.89 -13.29 27.57
CA VAL A 312 22.40 -12.71 28.83
C VAL A 312 21.33 -11.63 28.59
N PHE A 313 21.19 -11.13 27.36
CA PHE A 313 20.22 -10.11 26.97
C PHE A 313 19.00 -10.73 26.26
N GLN A 314 17.80 -10.65 26.84
CA GLN A 314 16.58 -11.26 26.29
C GLN A 314 16.26 -10.80 24.86
N ASP A 315 16.52 -9.53 24.50
CA ASP A 315 16.26 -8.99 23.16
C ASP A 315 17.15 -9.57 22.05
N SER A 316 18.25 -10.24 22.43
CA SER A 316 19.15 -10.91 21.48
C SER A 316 18.76 -12.36 21.18
N CYS A 317 17.76 -12.90 21.87
CA CYS A 317 17.29 -14.28 21.75
C CYS A 317 16.26 -14.41 20.61
N LYS A 318 16.72 -14.37 19.37
CA LYS A 318 15.86 -14.52 18.18
C LYS A 318 16.50 -15.45 17.15
N LEU A 319 15.65 -16.13 16.38
CA LEU A 319 16.06 -16.81 15.16
C LEU A 319 15.56 -15.99 13.98
N THR A 320 16.49 -15.42 13.21
CA THR A 320 16.17 -14.65 12.02
C THR A 320 16.08 -15.57 10.82
N VAL A 321 14.90 -15.61 10.21
CA VAL A 321 14.61 -16.30 8.95
C VAL A 321 14.69 -15.28 7.82
N VAL A 322 15.42 -15.60 6.75
CA VAL A 322 15.57 -14.72 5.57
C VAL A 322 14.72 -15.26 4.42
N LEU A 323 13.88 -14.41 3.85
CA LEU A 323 13.02 -14.74 2.73
C LEU A 323 13.77 -14.70 1.39
N LYS A 324 13.39 -15.54 0.43
CA LYS A 324 13.98 -15.60 -0.91
C LYS A 324 12.94 -15.96 -1.97
N GLY A 325 12.93 -15.24 -3.09
CA GLY A 325 12.45 -15.83 -4.35
C GLY A 325 11.07 -15.39 -4.83
N LEU A 326 10.60 -14.20 -4.48
CA LEU A 326 9.53 -13.58 -5.27
C LEU A 326 10.06 -13.36 -6.70
N LYS A 327 9.63 -14.19 -7.66
CA LYS A 327 10.13 -14.13 -9.04
C LYS A 327 9.68 -12.86 -9.77
N ASN A 328 8.50 -12.34 -9.41
CA ASN A 328 8.01 -11.04 -9.86
C ASN A 328 7.71 -10.17 -8.63
N PRO A 329 8.61 -9.27 -8.20
CA PRO A 329 8.37 -8.38 -7.07
C PRO A 329 7.29 -7.33 -7.34
N ALA A 330 6.83 -7.22 -8.59
CA ALA A 330 5.89 -6.21 -9.03
C ALA A 330 4.45 -6.54 -8.65
N ASP A 331 4.10 -7.80 -8.36
CA ASP A 331 2.70 -8.23 -8.19
C ASP A 331 2.36 -8.52 -6.72
N ALA A 332 3.37 -8.81 -5.90
CA ALA A 332 3.20 -9.01 -4.47
C ALA A 332 4.33 -8.37 -3.67
N SER A 333 3.98 -7.90 -2.48
CA SER A 333 4.90 -7.27 -1.56
C SER A 333 4.74 -7.77 -0.12
N LEU A 334 5.83 -7.71 0.63
CA LEU A 334 5.96 -8.33 1.94
C LEU A 334 6.28 -7.29 3.01
N SER A 335 5.84 -7.49 4.25
CA SER A 335 6.17 -6.59 5.38
C SER A 335 7.66 -6.52 5.74
N GLY A 336 8.49 -7.39 5.16
CA GLY A 336 9.93 -7.42 5.35
C GLY A 336 10.56 -8.70 4.80
N CYS A 337 11.86 -8.66 4.50
CA CYS A 337 12.61 -9.82 4.03
C CYS A 337 13.32 -10.60 5.14
N HIS A 338 13.31 -10.06 6.36
CA HIS A 338 13.90 -10.66 7.55
C HIS A 338 12.81 -10.83 8.61
N LEU A 339 12.61 -12.07 9.05
CA LEU A 339 11.60 -12.42 10.03
C LEU A 339 12.28 -12.90 11.31
N ASP A 340 12.16 -12.13 12.38
CA ASP A 340 12.71 -12.49 13.69
C ASP A 340 11.69 -13.29 14.50
N LEU A 341 11.93 -14.60 14.67
CA LEU A 341 11.14 -15.41 15.59
C LEU A 341 11.59 -15.10 17.02
N LYS A 342 10.68 -14.50 17.80
CA LYS A 342 10.90 -14.13 19.20
C LYS A 342 9.99 -14.94 20.11
N LEU A 343 10.40 -15.12 21.36
CA LEU A 343 9.59 -15.77 22.38
C LEU A 343 8.36 -14.91 22.68
N ASP A 344 7.18 -15.48 22.50
CA ASP A 344 5.94 -14.93 23.01
C ASP A 344 5.77 -15.39 24.47
N ASN A 345 5.79 -14.43 25.40
CA ASN A 345 5.70 -14.69 26.83
C ASN A 345 4.33 -15.25 27.28
N ILE A 346 3.28 -15.11 26.45
CA ILE A 346 1.94 -15.62 26.74
C ILE A 346 1.84 -17.08 26.32
N THR A 347 2.25 -17.40 25.09
CA THR A 347 2.12 -18.75 24.53
C THR A 347 3.32 -19.66 24.82
N GLY A 348 4.46 -19.07 25.22
CA GLY A 348 5.73 -19.77 25.39
C GLY A 348 6.35 -20.25 24.08
N MET A 349 5.85 -19.80 22.92
CA MET A 349 6.31 -20.22 21.59
C MET A 349 7.15 -19.15 20.92
N TYR A 350 8.08 -19.56 20.06
CA TYR A 350 8.82 -18.64 19.21
C TYR A 350 8.05 -18.42 17.91
N SER A 351 7.57 -17.21 17.69
CA SER A 351 6.79 -16.90 16.49
C SER A 351 6.99 -15.47 16.00
N THR A 352 6.55 -15.25 14.76
CA THR A 352 6.54 -13.95 14.09
C THR A 352 5.45 -13.93 13.02
N TYR A 353 5.20 -12.76 12.45
CA TYR A 353 4.14 -12.53 11.48
C TYR A 353 4.73 -11.99 10.18
N LEU A 354 4.35 -12.61 9.07
CA LEU A 354 4.61 -12.13 7.73
C LEU A 354 3.30 -11.58 7.16
N THR A 355 3.30 -10.31 6.77
CA THR A 355 2.16 -9.71 6.07
C THR A 355 2.47 -9.65 4.58
N VAL A 356 1.52 -10.13 3.78
CA VAL A 356 1.59 -10.19 2.33
C VAL A 356 0.46 -9.33 1.77
N LYS A 357 0.78 -8.53 0.76
CA LYS A 357 -0.18 -7.71 0.04
C LYS A 357 0.08 -7.84 -1.45
N ALA A 358 -0.99 -7.92 -2.26
CA ALA A 358 -0.84 -7.76 -3.70
C ALA A 358 -0.45 -6.30 -3.98
N THR A 359 0.51 -6.12 -4.86
CA THR A 359 0.95 -4.79 -5.30
C THR A 359 -0.07 -4.28 -6.31
N ARG A 360 -0.49 -3.02 -6.20
CA ARG A 360 -1.35 -2.39 -7.22
C ARG A 360 -0.45 -1.90 -8.33
N ASP A 361 -0.29 -2.68 -9.37
CA ASP A 361 0.51 -2.28 -10.51
C ASP A 361 -0.33 -1.56 -11.59
N PHE A 362 -1.67 -1.60 -11.50
CA PHE A 362 -2.59 -0.98 -12.45
C PHE A 362 -2.42 -1.50 -13.89
N VAL A 363 -1.91 -2.72 -14.06
CA VAL A 363 -1.74 -3.42 -15.33
C VAL A 363 -2.67 -4.63 -15.32
N ASN A 364 -3.40 -4.87 -16.42
CA ASN A 364 -4.29 -6.02 -16.50
C ASN A 364 -3.49 -7.26 -16.95
N ASP A 365 -2.65 -7.78 -16.07
CA ASP A 365 -1.70 -8.85 -16.38
C ASP A 365 -2.15 -10.27 -15.99
N ASN A 366 -3.40 -10.39 -15.49
CA ASN A 366 -4.05 -11.61 -14.98
C ASN A 366 -3.45 -12.15 -13.67
N ASP A 367 -4.13 -13.15 -13.08
CA ASP A 367 -3.69 -13.77 -11.84
C ASP A 367 -2.29 -14.39 -11.94
N HIS A 368 -1.44 -14.06 -10.97
CA HIS A 368 -0.07 -14.55 -10.89
C HIS A 368 0.14 -15.51 -9.71
N THR A 369 1.08 -16.44 -9.87
CA THR A 369 1.48 -17.38 -8.82
C THR A 369 2.96 -17.27 -8.53
N HIS A 370 3.29 -16.97 -7.26
CA HIS A 370 4.65 -16.80 -6.77
C HIS A 370 5.01 -17.88 -5.75
N GLN A 371 6.29 -18.23 -5.72
CA GLN A 371 6.86 -19.16 -4.74
C GLN A 371 7.80 -18.39 -3.82
N LEU A 372 7.33 -18.07 -2.61
CA LEU A 372 8.14 -17.45 -1.58
C LEU A 372 8.91 -18.53 -0.83
N GLY A 373 10.20 -18.64 -1.13
CA GLY A 373 11.12 -19.52 -0.43
C GLY A 373 11.80 -18.88 0.78
N PHE A 374 12.60 -19.68 1.46
CA PHE A 374 13.39 -19.30 2.61
C PHE A 374 14.85 -19.64 2.37
N GLN A 375 15.77 -18.79 2.82
CA GLN A 375 17.19 -19.14 2.80
C GLN A 375 17.47 -20.23 3.85
N PRO A 376 18.42 -21.14 3.60
CA PRO A 376 18.86 -22.10 4.59
C PRO A 376 19.33 -21.40 5.87
N LEU A 377 18.90 -21.91 7.03
CA LEU A 377 19.21 -21.26 8.30
C LEU A 377 20.68 -21.40 8.70
N PRO A 378 21.25 -20.38 9.36
CA PRO A 378 22.59 -20.46 9.91
C PRO A 378 22.65 -21.37 11.15
N ALA A 379 23.86 -21.74 11.55
CA ALA A 379 24.11 -22.53 12.77
C ALA A 379 23.83 -21.77 14.09
N PHE A 380 23.59 -20.47 14.03
CA PHE A 380 23.25 -19.63 15.19
C PHE A 380 21.74 -19.38 15.26
N PRO A 381 21.08 -19.45 16.43
CA PRO A 381 21.64 -19.57 17.79
C PRO A 381 21.95 -21.00 18.25
N HIS A 382 21.63 -22.03 17.46
CA HIS A 382 21.90 -23.43 17.79
C HIS A 382 22.17 -24.26 16.53
N ALA A 383 23.21 -25.11 16.55
CA ALA A 383 23.74 -25.80 15.37
C ALA A 383 22.78 -26.83 14.73
N MET A 384 21.68 -27.19 15.41
CA MET A 384 20.64 -28.05 14.85
C MET A 384 19.94 -27.44 13.64
N TRP A 385 19.86 -26.11 13.57
CA TRP A 385 19.18 -25.37 12.50
C TRP A 385 20.03 -25.23 11.24
N GLU A 386 21.32 -25.54 11.31
CA GLU A 386 22.25 -25.38 10.20
C GLU A 386 21.77 -26.11 8.94
N ASN A 387 21.65 -25.38 7.83
CA ASN A 387 21.17 -25.86 6.53
C ASN A 387 19.70 -26.35 6.50
N TYR A 388 18.93 -26.15 7.57
CA TYR A 388 17.48 -26.39 7.53
C TYR A 388 16.81 -25.35 6.63
N THR A 389 15.99 -25.81 5.70
CA THR A 389 15.19 -24.96 4.81
C THR A 389 13.72 -25.17 5.11
N ILE A 390 13.00 -24.07 5.34
CA ILE A 390 11.55 -24.08 5.55
C ILE A 390 10.85 -24.31 4.21
N ALA A 391 9.74 -25.04 4.21
CA ALA A 391 8.93 -25.26 3.00
C ALA A 391 8.46 -23.91 2.41
N PRO A 392 8.48 -23.73 1.08
CA PRO A 392 8.06 -22.49 0.44
C PRO A 392 6.55 -22.25 0.62
N ILE A 393 6.17 -20.97 0.57
CA ILE A 393 4.77 -20.53 0.56
C ILE A 393 4.38 -20.17 -0.88
N THR A 394 3.20 -20.63 -1.30
CA THR A 394 2.59 -20.22 -2.57
C THR A 394 1.77 -18.96 -2.35
N ILE A 395 2.08 -17.89 -3.06
CA ILE A 395 1.29 -16.64 -3.06
C ILE A 395 0.58 -16.56 -4.40
N ILE A 396 -0.73 -16.40 -4.38
CA ILE A 396 -1.57 -16.18 -5.56
C ILE A 396 -2.06 -14.75 -5.49
N THR A 397 -1.73 -13.93 -6.49
CA THR A 397 -2.23 -12.58 -6.65
C THR A 397 -3.38 -12.59 -7.65
N THR A 398 -4.47 -11.91 -7.31
CA THR A 398 -5.63 -11.75 -8.21
C THR A 398 -5.66 -10.34 -8.75
N ASP A 399 -5.68 -10.25 -10.08
CA ASP A 399 -5.68 -9.00 -10.84
C ASP A 399 -7.03 -8.26 -10.71
N ARG A 400 -6.98 -6.93 -10.70
CA ARG A 400 -8.18 -6.07 -10.59
C ARG A 400 -8.06 -4.85 -11.48
N GLU A 401 -9.10 -4.66 -12.31
CA GLU A 401 -9.29 -3.42 -13.03
C GLU A 401 -9.36 -2.21 -12.08
N HIS A 402 -8.90 -1.07 -12.58
CA HIS A 402 -8.91 0.20 -11.88
C HIS A 402 -9.86 1.21 -12.57
N GLY A 403 -10.38 2.16 -11.79
CA GLY A 403 -11.35 3.11 -12.30
C GLY A 403 -10.67 4.24 -13.08
N SER A 404 -11.22 4.62 -14.23
CA SER A 404 -10.82 5.83 -14.97
C SER A 404 -12.01 6.76 -15.17
N CYS A 405 -11.82 8.05 -14.91
CA CYS A 405 -12.85 9.07 -15.07
C CYS A 405 -12.27 10.32 -15.75
N PHE A 406 -12.96 10.81 -16.77
CA PHE A 406 -12.47 11.89 -17.64
C PHE A 406 -13.50 13.01 -17.83
N PRO A 407 -13.43 14.06 -17.02
CA PRO A 407 -14.07 15.35 -17.29
C PRO A 407 -13.27 16.19 -18.30
N TRP A 408 -13.89 16.66 -19.38
CA TRP A 408 -13.23 17.46 -20.42
C TRP A 408 -14.20 18.38 -21.15
N GLY A 409 -13.72 19.45 -21.81
CA GLY A 409 -14.58 20.30 -22.63
C GLY A 409 -15.51 21.22 -21.82
N ASP A 410 -16.80 21.30 -22.20
CA ASP A 410 -17.79 22.25 -21.66
C ASP A 410 -18.89 21.77 -20.64
N PRO A 411 -18.63 20.88 -19.66
CA PRO A 411 -17.77 19.72 -19.62
C PRO A 411 -18.58 18.43 -19.90
N HIS A 412 -18.02 17.59 -20.77
CA HIS A 412 -18.40 16.20 -20.96
C HIS A 412 -17.71 15.31 -19.91
N PHE A 413 -18.45 14.34 -19.37
CA PHE A 413 -17.97 13.42 -18.34
C PHE A 413 -18.07 11.99 -18.83
N THR A 414 -16.94 11.27 -18.73
CA THR A 414 -16.88 9.81 -18.77
C THR A 414 -16.68 9.30 -17.34
N GLY A 415 -17.66 8.58 -16.80
CA GLY A 415 -17.56 7.97 -15.47
C GLY A 415 -16.89 6.58 -15.49
N PHE A 416 -16.69 5.99 -14.31
CA PHE A 416 -15.97 4.73 -14.15
C PHE A 416 -16.60 3.53 -14.89
N ASP A 417 -17.94 3.39 -14.83
CA ASP A 417 -18.68 2.31 -15.51
C ASP A 417 -19.48 2.78 -16.74
N LEU A 418 -19.49 4.10 -17.01
CA LEU A 418 -20.35 4.70 -18.03
C LEU A 418 -19.71 4.57 -19.40
N LYS A 419 -20.39 3.88 -20.33
CA LYS A 419 -19.91 3.76 -21.70
C LYS A 419 -20.23 4.99 -22.55
N LYS A 420 -21.22 5.79 -22.14
CA LYS A 420 -21.64 7.01 -22.83
C LYS A 420 -21.37 8.26 -21.97
N ASN A 421 -20.87 9.31 -22.63
CA ASN A 421 -20.64 10.59 -22.00
C ASN A 421 -21.96 11.29 -21.62
N TYR A 422 -21.89 12.08 -20.56
CA TYR A 422 -22.96 13.00 -20.17
C TYR A 422 -22.39 14.36 -19.80
N ASN A 423 -23.25 15.38 -19.72
CA ASN A 423 -22.81 16.77 -19.59
C ASN A 423 -23.30 17.40 -18.30
N ILE A 424 -22.52 18.34 -17.76
CA ILE A 424 -22.88 19.11 -16.57
C ILE A 424 -22.84 20.59 -16.88
N TYR A 425 -24.02 21.20 -17.01
CA TYR A 425 -24.13 22.61 -17.42
C TYR A 425 -24.34 23.58 -16.26
N ASP A 426 -24.33 23.09 -15.02
CA ASP A 426 -24.57 23.89 -13.84
C ASP A 426 -23.28 24.44 -13.24
N ILE A 427 -23.35 25.68 -12.76
CA ILE A 427 -22.21 26.37 -12.13
C ILE A 427 -22.21 26.07 -10.64
N GLY A 428 -21.07 25.60 -10.13
CA GLY A 428 -20.88 25.41 -8.70
C GLY A 428 -19.73 24.47 -8.39
N ASP A 429 -19.71 24.03 -7.13
CA ASP A 429 -18.73 23.08 -6.63
C ASP A 429 -19.39 21.71 -6.53
N PHE A 430 -18.79 20.69 -7.15
CA PHE A 430 -19.35 19.35 -7.21
C PHE A 430 -18.40 18.33 -6.61
N THR A 431 -18.94 17.30 -5.96
CA THR A 431 -18.17 16.10 -5.64
C THR A 431 -17.97 15.28 -6.90
N LEU A 432 -16.74 15.27 -7.42
CA LEU A 432 -16.38 14.50 -8.62
C LEU A 432 -16.28 13.02 -8.29
N TYR A 433 -15.51 12.70 -7.25
CA TYR A 433 -15.19 11.33 -6.86
C TYR A 433 -14.87 11.31 -5.37
N LYS A 434 -15.50 10.41 -4.62
CA LYS A 434 -15.28 10.20 -3.20
C LYS A 434 -15.20 8.70 -2.90
N SER A 435 -14.23 8.33 -2.08
CA SER A 435 -14.13 6.96 -1.57
C SER A 435 -15.09 6.76 -0.40
N LEU A 436 -15.84 5.67 -0.43
CA LEU A 436 -16.67 5.18 0.67
C LEU A 436 -15.91 4.19 1.57
N ASN A 437 -14.66 3.87 1.22
CA ASN A 437 -13.81 3.01 2.03
C ASN A 437 -13.44 3.74 3.33
N GLN A 438 -13.95 3.28 4.46
CA GLN A 438 -13.74 3.92 5.78
C GLN A 438 -12.26 4.04 6.18
N LYS A 439 -11.38 3.23 5.59
CA LYS A 439 -9.93 3.28 5.85
C LYS A 439 -9.21 4.35 5.02
N ARG A 440 -9.87 4.92 4.01
CA ARG A 440 -9.29 5.85 3.04
C ARG A 440 -10.18 7.10 2.91
N PRO A 441 -9.96 8.13 3.74
CA PRO A 441 -10.65 9.41 3.58
C PRO A 441 -10.15 10.10 2.30
N PHE A 442 -10.84 9.86 1.19
CA PHE A 442 -10.45 10.37 -0.12
C PHE A 442 -11.62 11.07 -0.81
N GLU A 443 -11.35 12.25 -1.37
CA GLU A 443 -12.37 13.05 -2.06
C GLU A 443 -11.74 14.02 -3.07
N VAL A 444 -12.35 14.14 -4.24
CA VAL A 444 -12.04 15.09 -5.31
C VAL A 444 -13.27 15.94 -5.56
N GLN A 445 -13.09 17.25 -5.52
CA GLN A 445 -14.11 18.23 -5.86
C GLN A 445 -13.65 19.09 -7.03
N VAL A 446 -14.58 19.45 -7.90
CA VAL A 446 -14.34 20.33 -9.04
C VAL A 446 -15.22 21.56 -8.94
N ARG A 447 -14.72 22.67 -9.49
CA ARG A 447 -15.48 23.91 -9.64
C ARG A 447 -15.72 24.17 -11.11
N THR A 448 -16.98 24.34 -11.48
CA THR A 448 -17.39 24.77 -12.81
C THR A 448 -17.65 26.27 -12.87
N TRP A 449 -17.38 26.88 -14.03
CA TRP A 449 -17.47 28.31 -14.26
C TRP A 449 -17.88 28.65 -15.69
N ALA A 450 -18.46 29.84 -15.89
CA ALA A 450 -18.81 30.31 -17.22
C ALA A 450 -17.57 30.56 -18.10
N CYS A 451 -17.35 29.70 -19.09
CA CYS A 451 -16.34 29.91 -20.11
C CYS A 451 -16.93 30.66 -21.30
N GLY A 452 -17.13 31.96 -21.17
CA GLY A 452 -17.58 32.82 -22.28
C GLY A 452 -19.10 32.87 -22.38
N SER A 453 -19.62 32.96 -23.61
CA SER A 453 -21.07 32.93 -23.87
C SER A 453 -21.66 31.51 -23.99
N TYR A 454 -20.93 30.51 -23.51
CA TYR A 454 -21.17 29.07 -23.74
C TYR A 454 -21.61 28.35 -22.46
N ASN A 455 -21.58 27.02 -22.48
CA ASN A 455 -21.72 26.18 -21.30
C ASN A 455 -20.53 26.40 -20.32
N PRO A 456 -20.68 26.05 -19.04
CA PRO A 456 -19.59 26.19 -18.10
C PRO A 456 -18.47 25.17 -18.35
N CYS A 457 -17.22 25.47 -18.00
CA CYS A 457 -16.15 24.46 -17.92
C CYS A 457 -15.63 24.31 -16.50
N ILE A 458 -14.82 23.28 -16.27
CA ILE A 458 -14.05 23.15 -15.04
C ILE A 458 -12.93 24.19 -15.04
N CYS A 459 -12.74 24.87 -13.92
CA CYS A 459 -11.67 25.86 -13.72
C CYS A 459 -10.87 25.66 -12.43
N ALA A 460 -11.28 24.73 -11.57
CA ALA A 460 -10.45 24.32 -10.44
C ALA A 460 -10.77 22.90 -10.01
N VAL A 461 -9.77 22.25 -9.43
CA VAL A 461 -9.89 20.95 -8.76
C VAL A 461 -9.21 21.02 -7.40
N ILE A 462 -9.84 20.43 -6.39
CA ILE A 462 -9.26 20.24 -5.07
C ILE A 462 -9.46 18.79 -4.65
N ALA A 463 -8.37 18.13 -4.26
CA ALA A 463 -8.35 16.73 -3.92
C ALA A 463 -7.70 16.50 -2.55
N ARG A 464 -8.19 15.51 -1.82
CA ARG A 464 -7.61 15.08 -0.55
C ARG A 464 -7.42 13.59 -0.44
N GLU A 465 -6.35 13.19 0.26
CA GLU A 465 -6.19 11.85 0.84
C GLU A 465 -5.74 11.98 2.30
N GLY A 466 -6.63 11.68 3.23
CA GLY A 466 -6.44 11.99 4.65
C GLY A 466 -6.26 13.50 4.86
N ASN A 467 -5.03 13.91 5.23
CA ASN A 467 -4.68 15.31 5.48
C ASN A 467 -3.91 15.97 4.34
N ASP A 468 -3.52 15.22 3.31
CA ASP A 468 -2.87 15.81 2.15
C ASP A 468 -3.94 16.42 1.27
N VAL A 469 -3.96 17.75 1.16
CA VAL A 469 -4.92 18.49 0.33
C VAL A 469 -4.14 19.27 -0.72
N VAL A 470 -4.50 19.06 -1.98
CA VAL A 470 -3.88 19.72 -3.13
C VAL A 470 -4.98 20.40 -3.94
N GLU A 471 -4.74 21.67 -4.28
CA GLU A 471 -5.64 22.50 -5.08
C GLU A 471 -4.90 22.97 -6.34
N VAL A 472 -5.57 22.89 -7.48
CA VAL A 472 -5.17 23.57 -8.72
C VAL A 472 -6.32 24.47 -9.14
N ASP A 473 -6.08 25.78 -9.16
CA ASP A 473 -7.10 26.82 -9.42
C ASP A 473 -6.62 27.73 -10.56
N ASN A 474 -7.41 27.80 -11.63
CA ASN A 474 -7.30 28.81 -12.70
C ASN A 474 -8.64 29.53 -12.96
N CYS A 475 -9.58 29.48 -12.01
CA CYS A 475 -10.87 30.15 -12.13
C CYS A 475 -10.71 31.67 -12.23
N GLU A 476 -11.49 32.28 -13.13
CA GLU A 476 -11.53 33.73 -13.31
C GLU A 476 -11.98 34.43 -12.01
N LYS A 477 -11.11 35.26 -11.42
CA LYS A 477 -11.41 36.00 -10.17
C LYS A 477 -12.00 37.38 -10.45
N ARG A 478 -11.80 37.91 -11.66
CA ARG A 478 -12.32 39.19 -12.15
C ARG A 478 -12.73 39.07 -13.61
N ALA A 479 -13.89 39.60 -13.94
CA ALA A 479 -14.44 39.59 -15.28
C ALA A 479 -13.46 40.21 -16.31
N GLY A 480 -13.08 39.44 -17.33
CA GLY A 480 -12.21 39.82 -18.44
C GLY A 480 -10.72 39.67 -18.14
N VAL A 481 -10.35 39.07 -17.01
CA VAL A 481 -8.97 38.98 -16.55
C VAL A 481 -8.48 37.53 -16.64
N VAL A 482 -7.39 37.33 -17.37
CA VAL A 482 -6.72 36.03 -17.47
C VAL A 482 -6.12 35.65 -16.12
N GLU A 483 -6.40 34.43 -15.69
CA GLU A 483 -5.84 33.81 -14.48
C GLU A 483 -4.94 32.64 -14.90
N ALA A 484 -3.69 32.66 -14.42
CA ALA A 484 -2.76 31.56 -14.60
C ALA A 484 -3.03 30.47 -13.55
N PRO A 485 -2.83 29.18 -13.89
CA PRO A 485 -3.03 28.09 -12.95
C PRO A 485 -2.10 28.23 -11.74
N SER A 486 -2.70 28.20 -10.55
CA SER A 486 -1.99 28.19 -9.27
C SER A 486 -2.18 26.86 -8.57
N VAL A 487 -1.08 26.33 -8.03
CA VAL A 487 -1.07 25.13 -7.19
C VAL A 487 -0.92 25.53 -5.73
N SER A 488 -1.79 24.99 -4.88
CA SER A 488 -1.94 25.36 -3.48
C SER A 488 -1.98 24.10 -2.61
N PHE A 489 -1.45 24.20 -1.39
CA PHE A 489 -1.44 23.11 -0.41
C PHE A 489 -2.11 23.58 0.90
N PRO A 490 -3.45 23.58 0.96
CA PRO A 490 -4.19 24.21 2.07
C PRO A 490 -3.87 23.68 3.47
N THR A 491 -3.46 22.42 3.59
CA THR A 491 -3.09 21.76 4.86
C THR A 491 -1.60 21.87 5.20
N GLY A 492 -0.79 22.50 4.35
CA GLY A 492 0.67 22.49 4.45
C GLY A 492 1.29 21.54 3.43
N HIS A 493 2.61 21.33 3.52
CA HIS A 493 3.31 20.48 2.55
C HIS A 493 2.74 19.06 2.52
N PRO A 494 2.65 18.44 1.33
CA PRO A 494 2.23 17.05 1.22
C PRO A 494 3.10 16.14 2.08
N LEU A 495 2.47 15.19 2.76
CA LEU A 495 3.14 14.17 3.55
C LEU A 495 3.81 13.12 2.64
N GLU A 496 4.60 12.24 3.25
CA GLU A 496 5.34 11.23 2.52
C GLU A 496 4.41 10.32 1.69
N GLY A 497 4.66 10.25 0.37
CA GLY A 497 3.88 9.47 -0.58
C GLY A 497 3.00 10.29 -1.53
N THR A 498 2.57 11.50 -1.13
CA THR A 498 1.89 12.43 -2.03
C THR A 498 2.91 13.24 -2.83
N THR A 499 2.77 13.30 -4.15
CA THR A 499 3.67 14.05 -5.04
C THR A 499 2.86 14.93 -5.98
N VAL A 500 3.35 16.15 -6.19
CA VAL A 500 2.78 17.09 -7.16
C VAL A 500 3.90 17.57 -8.08
N SER A 501 3.67 17.49 -9.38
CA SER A 501 4.64 17.88 -10.40
C SER A 501 3.98 18.62 -11.55
N ARG A 502 4.77 19.42 -12.25
CA ARG A 502 4.38 20.07 -13.50
C ARG A 502 5.19 19.49 -14.64
N ASP A 503 4.59 19.35 -15.81
CA ASP A 503 5.31 18.94 -17.00
C ASP A 503 6.36 19.99 -17.44
N ASN A 504 7.54 19.52 -17.83
CA ASN A 504 8.65 20.39 -18.25
C ASN A 504 8.59 20.78 -19.73
N LYS A 505 7.61 20.25 -20.48
CA LYS A 505 7.51 20.43 -21.93
C LYS A 505 6.67 21.65 -22.30
N THR A 506 5.60 21.88 -21.53
CA THR A 506 4.57 22.88 -21.86
C THR A 506 4.19 23.76 -20.67
N GLY A 507 4.29 23.26 -19.43
CA GLY A 507 3.79 23.94 -18.24
C GLY A 507 2.26 24.04 -18.20
N LYS A 508 1.55 23.20 -18.96
CA LYS A 508 0.08 23.11 -19.03
C LYS A 508 -0.49 21.95 -18.24
N ILE A 509 0.34 20.98 -17.84
CA ILE A 509 -0.08 19.73 -17.21
C ILE A 509 0.46 19.66 -15.78
N PHE A 510 -0.43 19.41 -14.83
CA PHE A 510 -0.10 19.20 -13.42
C PHE A 510 -0.51 17.79 -13.02
N ASN A 511 0.42 17.01 -12.46
CA ASN A 511 0.16 15.66 -11.98
C ASN A 511 0.14 15.64 -10.45
N ILE A 512 -0.95 15.16 -9.88
CA ILE A 512 -1.12 14.92 -8.45
C ILE A 512 -1.18 13.40 -8.26
N ASN A 513 -0.22 12.82 -7.53
CA ASN A 513 -0.23 11.39 -7.20
C ASN A 513 -0.30 11.21 -5.69
N PHE A 514 -1.28 10.43 -5.23
CA PHE A 514 -1.50 10.13 -3.82
C PHE A 514 -0.93 8.75 -3.43
N PRO A 515 -0.63 8.53 -2.13
CA PRO A 515 -0.14 7.26 -1.60
C PRO A 515 -0.99 6.03 -1.96
N SER A 516 -2.31 6.16 -2.10
CA SER A 516 -3.16 5.04 -2.55
C SER A 516 -2.87 4.54 -3.97
N GLY A 517 -2.15 5.32 -4.77
CA GLY A 517 -1.98 5.12 -6.21
C GLY A 517 -2.98 5.90 -7.05
N THR A 518 -3.91 6.65 -6.44
CA THR A 518 -4.73 7.61 -7.20
C THR A 518 -3.86 8.66 -7.87
N ARG A 519 -4.12 8.86 -9.15
CA ARG A 519 -3.54 9.92 -9.98
C ARG A 519 -4.63 10.87 -10.44
N ILE A 520 -4.35 12.16 -10.38
CA ILE A 520 -5.16 13.21 -11.01
C ILE A 520 -4.23 14.00 -11.91
N GLN A 521 -4.44 13.94 -13.21
CA GLN A 521 -3.75 14.79 -14.18
C GLN A 521 -4.67 15.94 -14.59
N VAL A 522 -4.22 17.16 -14.33
CA VAL A 522 -4.92 18.40 -14.66
C VAL A 522 -4.28 18.99 -15.91
N LYS A 523 -5.03 19.04 -17.02
CA LYS A 523 -4.61 19.65 -18.28
C LYS A 523 -5.27 21.01 -18.40
N THR A 524 -4.47 22.07 -18.44
CA THR A 524 -4.96 23.45 -18.48
C THR A 524 -4.80 24.05 -19.86
N GLY A 525 -5.74 24.92 -20.25
CA GLY A 525 -5.71 25.62 -21.53
C GLY A 525 -6.39 26.97 -21.48
N ILE A 526 -6.28 27.72 -22.58
CA ILE A 526 -7.04 28.96 -22.81
C ILE A 526 -7.92 28.76 -24.03
N LEU A 527 -9.20 29.06 -23.88
CA LEU A 527 -10.13 29.23 -24.99
C LEU A 527 -10.11 30.67 -25.45
N THR A 528 -10.06 30.86 -26.77
CA THR A 528 -10.26 32.17 -27.37
C THR A 528 -11.72 32.28 -27.81
N GLY A 529 -12.47 33.21 -27.21
CA GLY A 529 -13.89 33.38 -27.51
C GLY A 529 -14.16 33.87 -28.94
N ARG A 530 -15.43 33.78 -29.37
CA ARG A 530 -15.91 34.10 -30.74
C ARG A 530 -15.44 35.43 -31.35
N LYS A 531 -15.15 36.44 -30.51
CA LYS A 531 -14.68 37.77 -30.91
C LYS A 531 -13.17 37.96 -30.82
N GLY A 532 -12.40 36.91 -30.49
CA GLY A 532 -10.93 36.98 -30.35
C GLY A 532 -10.42 37.82 -29.17
N THR A 533 -11.32 38.33 -28.33
CA THR A 533 -11.03 39.30 -27.25
C THR A 533 -11.16 38.71 -25.85
N GLU A 534 -11.73 37.51 -25.73
CA GLU A 534 -11.91 36.80 -24.47
C GLU A 534 -10.92 35.63 -24.43
N HIS A 535 -10.08 35.60 -23.39
CA HIS A 535 -9.14 34.52 -23.12
C HIS A 535 -9.58 33.85 -21.81
N LEU A 536 -10.17 32.66 -21.93
CA LEU A 536 -10.87 32.01 -20.83
C LEU A 536 -10.17 30.71 -20.45
N PRO A 537 -9.67 30.60 -19.21
CA PRO A 537 -9.02 29.39 -18.75
C PRO A 537 -10.03 28.26 -18.59
N TYR A 538 -9.62 27.05 -18.95
CA TYR A 538 -10.37 25.81 -18.72
C TYR A 538 -9.44 24.70 -18.26
N MET A 539 -10.01 23.60 -17.75
CA MET A 539 -9.30 22.41 -17.34
C MET A 539 -10.00 21.14 -17.84
N ASP A 540 -9.20 20.20 -18.31
CA ASP A 540 -9.58 18.79 -18.50
C ASP A 540 -8.89 17.95 -17.41
N LEU A 541 -9.56 16.91 -16.93
CA LEU A 541 -9.09 16.04 -15.87
C LEU A 541 -9.02 14.59 -16.36
N ASP A 542 -7.97 13.88 -15.93
CA ASP A 542 -7.85 12.42 -16.02
C ASP A 542 -7.62 11.89 -14.60
N VAL A 543 -8.64 11.21 -14.07
CA VAL A 543 -8.70 10.71 -12.70
C VAL A 543 -8.66 9.19 -12.70
N GLN A 544 -7.62 8.64 -12.07
CA GLN A 544 -7.43 7.21 -11.87
C GLN A 544 -7.77 6.83 -10.43
N ALA A 545 -8.76 5.97 -10.23
CA ALA A 545 -9.14 5.40 -8.94
C ALA A 545 -8.44 4.05 -8.71
N PRO A 546 -8.00 3.72 -7.48
CA PRO A 546 -7.35 2.46 -7.18
C PRO A 546 -8.38 1.34 -6.97
N PRO A 547 -8.06 0.07 -7.26
CA PRO A 547 -8.95 -1.09 -7.05
C PRO A 547 -9.69 -1.16 -5.70
N ASP A 548 -9.15 -0.57 -4.62
CA ASP A 548 -9.79 -0.53 -3.29
C ASP A 548 -11.15 0.17 -3.26
N ASP A 549 -11.42 1.01 -4.26
CA ASP A 549 -12.64 1.79 -4.37
C ASP A 549 -13.68 1.09 -5.26
N TYR A 550 -13.40 -0.11 -5.77
CA TYR A 550 -14.38 -0.90 -6.50
C TYR A 550 -15.57 -1.20 -5.58
N MET A 551 -16.77 -0.86 -6.04
CA MET A 551 -18.03 -0.82 -5.28
C MET A 551 -18.04 0.11 -4.06
N ALA A 552 -17.01 0.94 -3.91
CA ALA A 552 -16.82 1.87 -2.80
C ALA A 552 -16.44 3.27 -3.30
N ALA A 553 -16.95 3.67 -4.46
CA ALA A 553 -16.86 5.02 -4.99
C ALA A 553 -18.24 5.69 -5.02
N GLU A 554 -18.27 7.02 -5.00
CA GLU A 554 -19.46 7.83 -5.29
C GLU A 554 -19.07 9.20 -5.87
N GLY A 555 -20.04 9.90 -6.45
CA GLY A 555 -19.85 11.21 -7.09
C GLY A 555 -20.25 11.20 -8.55
N LEU A 556 -19.88 12.26 -9.27
CA LEU A 556 -20.10 12.39 -10.71
C LEU A 556 -19.41 11.28 -11.53
N CYS A 557 -18.26 10.77 -11.10
CA CYS A 557 -17.62 9.63 -11.76
C CYS A 557 -18.41 8.31 -11.61
N GLY A 558 -19.48 8.28 -10.82
CA GLY A 558 -20.31 7.09 -10.58
C GLY A 558 -19.85 6.28 -9.38
N ASN A 559 -20.48 5.11 -9.18
CA ASN A 559 -20.27 4.25 -8.01
C ASN A 559 -19.30 3.08 -8.23
N TRP A 560 -18.82 2.92 -9.46
CA TRP A 560 -17.81 1.95 -9.89
C TRP A 560 -18.09 0.52 -9.42
N ASN A 561 -19.16 -0.08 -9.92
CA ASN A 561 -19.60 -1.42 -9.56
C ASN A 561 -19.67 -2.40 -10.74
N GLY A 562 -19.13 -2.02 -11.91
CA GLY A 562 -19.15 -2.82 -13.13
C GLY A 562 -20.52 -2.85 -13.84
N VAL A 563 -21.49 -2.06 -13.40
CA VAL A 563 -22.85 -2.01 -13.95
C VAL A 563 -23.19 -0.61 -14.43
N GLU A 564 -23.15 -0.42 -15.75
CA GLU A 564 -23.46 0.86 -16.41
C GLU A 564 -24.81 1.47 -15.98
N GLY A 565 -25.85 0.63 -15.86
CA GLY A 565 -27.20 1.07 -15.44
C GLY A 565 -27.29 1.57 -13.99
N GLY A 566 -26.27 1.35 -13.16
CA GLY A 566 -26.17 1.80 -11.78
C GLY A 566 -25.29 3.04 -11.57
N ALA A 567 -24.63 3.52 -12.62
CA ALA A 567 -23.58 4.53 -12.51
C ALA A 567 -24.12 5.96 -12.25
N LEU A 568 -25.37 6.25 -12.66
CA LEU A 568 -26.03 7.55 -12.43
C LEU A 568 -26.79 7.59 -11.09
N ARG A 569 -26.18 7.10 -10.01
CA ARG A 569 -26.74 7.19 -8.68
C ARG A 569 -26.38 8.53 -8.03
N GLY A 570 -27.37 9.37 -7.78
CA GLY A 570 -27.20 10.71 -7.22
C GLY A 570 -26.80 10.75 -5.75
N GLY A 571 -26.38 11.92 -5.30
CA GLY A 571 -26.03 12.19 -3.90
C GLY A 571 -27.21 12.12 -2.93
N ASP A 572 -28.44 12.19 -3.46
CA ASP A 572 -29.69 11.94 -2.75
C ASP A 572 -30.04 10.43 -2.64
N GLY A 573 -29.21 9.57 -3.23
CA GLY A 573 -29.38 8.12 -3.27
C GLY A 573 -30.31 7.63 -4.39
N HIS A 574 -30.91 8.52 -5.18
CA HIS A 574 -31.80 8.19 -6.29
C HIS A 574 -31.00 7.71 -7.52
N LEU A 575 -31.57 6.77 -8.28
CA LEU A 575 -30.98 6.31 -9.54
C LEU A 575 -31.61 7.04 -10.72
N TYR A 576 -30.79 7.76 -11.48
CA TYR A 576 -31.23 8.54 -12.64
C TYR A 576 -31.01 7.79 -13.95
N THR A 577 -31.62 8.31 -15.01
CA THR A 577 -31.48 7.82 -16.38
C THR A 577 -30.68 8.82 -17.22
N PRO A 578 -30.16 8.44 -18.40
CA PRO A 578 -29.52 9.37 -19.32
C PRO A 578 -30.41 10.57 -19.71
N THR A 579 -31.74 10.44 -19.66
CA THR A 579 -32.69 11.53 -19.93
C THR A 579 -32.90 12.49 -18.75
N THR A 580 -32.43 12.15 -17.55
CA THR A 580 -32.58 12.95 -16.32
C THR A 580 -31.22 13.33 -15.73
N VAL A 581 -30.16 13.31 -16.54
CA VAL A 581 -28.78 13.47 -16.10
C VAL A 581 -28.47 14.83 -15.47
N THR A 582 -29.22 15.87 -15.83
CA THR A 582 -29.13 17.18 -15.16
C THR A 582 -29.50 17.07 -13.68
N ASN A 583 -30.58 16.36 -13.33
CA ASN A 583 -30.98 16.18 -11.94
C ASN A 583 -29.93 15.34 -11.17
N PHE A 584 -29.36 14.33 -11.82
CA PHE A 584 -28.22 13.59 -11.27
C PHE A 584 -27.05 14.52 -10.95
N SER A 585 -26.64 15.38 -11.88
CA SER A 585 -25.52 16.30 -11.64
C SER A 585 -25.80 17.29 -10.51
N ILE A 586 -27.02 17.83 -10.44
CA ILE A 586 -27.46 18.76 -9.38
C ILE A 586 -27.48 18.08 -8.01
N SER A 587 -27.78 16.78 -7.94
CA SER A 587 -27.76 16.04 -6.67
C SER A 587 -26.36 15.97 -6.03
N TRP A 588 -25.30 16.16 -6.82
CA TRP A 588 -23.91 16.19 -6.39
C TRP A 588 -23.35 17.60 -6.20
N LEU A 589 -24.18 18.64 -6.40
CA LEU A 589 -23.82 20.02 -6.15
C LEU A 589 -23.69 20.28 -4.64
N LEU A 590 -22.55 20.82 -4.24
CA LEU A 590 -22.27 21.15 -2.85
C LEU A 590 -22.90 22.50 -2.45
N PRO A 591 -23.47 22.62 -1.25
CA PRO A 591 -23.95 23.90 -0.73
C PRO A 591 -22.83 24.94 -0.70
N THR A 592 -23.19 26.22 -0.90
CA THR A 592 -22.21 27.32 -0.87
C THR A 592 -21.44 27.33 0.46
N GLY A 593 -20.10 27.31 0.36
CA GLY A 593 -19.22 27.30 1.54
C GLY A 593 -18.95 25.92 2.14
N ALA A 594 -19.64 24.86 1.70
CA ALA A 594 -19.41 23.49 2.17
C ALA A 594 -18.23 22.80 1.46
N SER A 595 -17.82 23.30 0.29
CA SER A 595 -16.70 22.75 -0.48
C SER A 595 -15.35 22.98 0.22
N MET A 596 -14.41 22.08 -0.04
CA MET A 596 -13.01 22.16 0.38
C MET A 596 -12.30 23.42 -0.13
N PHE A 597 -12.80 24.06 -1.19
CA PHE A 597 -12.30 25.37 -1.66
C PHE A 597 -12.51 26.51 -0.64
N TYR A 598 -13.45 26.36 0.31
CA TYR A 598 -13.73 27.37 1.34
C TYR A 598 -13.36 26.88 2.74
N GLN A 599 -13.66 25.62 3.04
CA GLN A 599 -13.46 25.06 4.36
C GLN A 599 -12.87 23.65 4.26
N LEU A 600 -11.68 23.49 4.83
CA LEU A 600 -11.04 22.18 4.90
C LEU A 600 -11.79 21.26 5.87
N PRO A 601 -11.91 19.95 5.56
CA PRO A 601 -12.47 18.97 6.46
C PRO A 601 -11.71 18.90 7.79
N LYS A 602 -12.35 18.38 8.83
CA LYS A 602 -11.68 18.18 10.12
C LYS A 602 -10.51 17.21 9.96
N TYR A 603 -9.44 17.45 10.71
CA TYR A 603 -8.25 16.60 10.77
C TYR A 603 -8.66 15.14 11.06
N GLU A 604 -8.32 14.25 10.15
CA GLU A 604 -8.48 12.81 10.31
C GLU A 604 -7.10 12.16 10.47
N GLN A 605 -6.98 10.99 11.11
CA GLN A 605 -5.68 10.34 11.21
C GLN A 605 -5.12 10.08 9.80
N HIS A 606 -3.85 10.46 9.61
CA HIS A 606 -3.13 10.31 8.35
C HIS A 606 -3.29 8.90 7.78
N PHE A 607 -3.66 8.81 6.49
CA PHE A 607 -3.48 7.61 5.68
C PHE A 607 -1.99 7.41 5.41
N ALA A 608 -1.21 7.12 6.45
CA ALA A 608 0.17 6.69 6.32
C ALA A 608 0.18 5.18 6.17
N PRO A 609 0.87 4.62 5.15
CA PRO A 609 1.19 3.20 5.14
C PRO A 609 1.86 2.84 6.47
N LYS A 610 1.25 1.94 7.25
CA LYS A 610 1.81 1.54 8.55
C LYS A 610 3.10 0.71 8.42
N PHE A 611 3.38 0.20 7.22
CA PHE A 611 4.47 -0.75 6.96
C PHE A 611 5.25 -0.36 5.70
N GLU A 612 6.56 -0.55 5.74
CA GLU A 612 7.40 -0.58 4.54
C GLU A 612 7.19 -1.93 3.86
N TYR A 613 6.85 -1.91 2.57
CA TYR A 613 6.67 -3.14 1.79
C TYR A 613 7.92 -3.40 0.96
N CYS A 614 8.37 -4.65 0.96
CA CYS A 614 9.66 -5.06 0.45
C CYS A 614 9.55 -6.13 -0.62
N SER A 615 10.38 -5.97 -1.65
CA SER A 615 10.57 -6.94 -2.72
C SER A 615 11.78 -7.84 -2.42
N CYS A 616 11.52 -9.05 -1.93
CA CYS A 616 12.56 -9.98 -1.45
C CYS A 616 13.20 -10.81 -2.57
N ASN A 617 13.98 -10.13 -3.41
CA ASN A 617 14.69 -10.70 -4.56
C ASN A 617 16.13 -11.10 -4.21
N GLN A 618 16.84 -11.75 -5.13
CA GLN A 618 18.25 -12.16 -4.94
C GLN A 618 19.26 -10.98 -4.88
N GLY A 619 18.79 -9.73 -4.84
CA GLY A 619 19.60 -8.51 -4.80
C GLY A 619 19.46 -7.73 -3.48
N PRO A 620 19.95 -6.47 -3.40
CA PRO A 620 19.73 -5.64 -2.21
C PRO A 620 18.23 -5.45 -1.96
N VAL A 621 17.82 -5.61 -0.70
CA VAL A 621 16.42 -5.46 -0.28
C VAL A 621 15.93 -4.06 -0.66
N GLN A 622 14.97 -3.99 -1.56
CA GLN A 622 14.27 -2.76 -1.93
C GLN A 622 12.96 -2.73 -1.13
N CYS A 623 12.94 -1.95 -0.06
CA CYS A 623 11.71 -1.61 0.65
C CYS A 623 11.30 -0.20 0.23
N THR A 624 10.09 -0.05 -0.31
CA THR A 624 9.58 1.26 -0.69
C THR A 624 8.72 1.80 0.46
N LYS A 625 8.97 3.06 0.85
CA LYS A 625 8.05 3.84 1.69
C LYS A 625 6.83 4.36 0.92
N ALA A 626 6.79 4.12 -0.38
CA ALA A 626 5.75 4.64 -1.27
C ALA A 626 4.44 3.89 -1.04
N GLY A 627 3.51 4.54 -0.35
CA GLY A 627 2.08 4.42 -0.62
C GLY A 627 1.52 3.01 -0.78
N ASN A 628 1.54 2.20 0.28
CA ASN A 628 0.72 0.98 0.37
C ASN A 628 0.97 -0.11 -0.71
N GLY A 629 2.12 -0.11 -1.38
CA GLY A 629 2.42 -1.06 -2.46
C GLY A 629 1.73 -0.71 -3.78
N ALA A 630 1.54 0.56 -4.10
CA ALA A 630 1.08 1.00 -5.42
C ALA A 630 2.26 1.34 -6.34
N LEU A 631 2.36 0.65 -7.47
CA LEU A 631 3.37 0.83 -8.50
C LEU A 631 2.70 1.32 -9.79
N ASN A 632 2.19 2.55 -9.76
CA ASN A 632 1.43 3.10 -10.87
C ASN A 632 2.33 3.40 -12.10
N PRO A 633 2.14 2.74 -13.27
CA PRO A 633 2.92 2.95 -14.49
C PRO A 633 2.65 4.32 -15.11
N ASN A 634 1.52 4.94 -14.79
CA ASN A 634 1.16 6.30 -15.19
C ASN A 634 1.76 7.36 -14.27
N LYS A 635 2.48 6.97 -13.21
CA LYS A 635 3.24 7.91 -12.38
C LYS A 635 4.39 8.48 -13.19
N GLN A 636 4.17 9.63 -13.81
CA GLN A 636 5.21 10.33 -14.56
C GLN A 636 6.39 10.68 -13.64
N SER A 637 7.58 10.19 -13.99
CA SER A 637 8.86 10.59 -13.40
C SER A 637 9.39 11.90 -13.99
N ASP A 638 8.88 12.31 -15.16
CA ASP A 638 9.36 13.45 -15.93
C ASP A 638 8.46 14.67 -15.65
N GLY A 639 8.87 15.45 -14.67
CA GLY A 639 8.23 16.71 -14.32
C GLY A 639 8.97 17.42 -13.20
N THR A 640 8.87 18.74 -13.16
CA THR A 640 9.48 19.54 -12.09
C THR A 640 8.61 19.37 -10.85
N PRO A 641 9.15 18.82 -9.74
CA PRO A 641 8.40 18.70 -8.49
C PRO A 641 7.98 20.08 -8.00
N ILE A 642 6.70 20.26 -7.72
CA ILE A 642 6.18 21.48 -7.10
C ILE A 642 6.32 21.29 -5.60
N ASN A 643 7.51 21.58 -5.09
CA ASN A 643 7.77 21.65 -3.66
C ASN A 643 7.53 23.09 -3.21
N ASN A 644 6.50 23.32 -2.41
CA ASN A 644 6.45 24.58 -1.68
C ASN A 644 7.65 24.54 -0.70
N LYS A 645 8.68 25.36 -0.88
CA LYS A 645 9.85 25.30 0.01
C LYS A 645 9.60 25.94 1.37
N ASN A 646 8.47 26.62 1.60
CA ASN A 646 8.24 27.35 2.86
C ASN A 646 6.74 27.57 3.14
N THR A 647 6.06 26.58 3.73
CA THR A 647 4.85 26.87 4.53
C THR A 647 5.30 27.19 5.96
N PRO A 648 4.80 28.27 6.59
CA PRO A 648 5.17 28.58 7.96
C PRO A 648 4.58 27.52 8.90
N HIS A 649 5.45 26.81 9.62
CA HIS A 649 5.02 26.07 10.81
C HIS A 649 4.22 27.00 11.73
N LYS A 650 2.98 26.62 12.06
CA LYS A 650 2.08 27.31 13.01
C LYS A 650 2.62 27.48 14.45
N ARG A 651 3.92 27.27 14.70
CA ARG A 651 4.54 27.42 16.03
C ARG A 651 5.89 28.15 16.06
N SER A 652 6.37 28.68 14.95
CA SER A 652 7.59 29.49 14.92
C SER A 652 7.28 30.92 14.49
N ALA A 653 7.78 31.91 15.24
CA ALA A 653 7.59 33.32 14.97
C ALA A 653 7.99 33.71 13.51
N ARG A 654 7.07 34.36 12.80
CA ARG A 654 7.29 35.33 11.70
C ARG A 654 8.32 34.97 10.61
N SER A 655 8.19 33.84 9.94
CA SER A 655 8.75 33.69 8.58
C SER A 655 7.64 33.83 7.55
N TYR A 656 7.35 35.08 7.14
CA TYR A 656 6.42 35.35 6.05
C TYR A 656 7.06 34.94 4.72
N SER A 657 6.39 34.05 3.96
CA SER A 657 6.82 33.58 2.63
C SER A 657 6.29 34.52 1.55
N ASP A 658 7.08 34.76 0.50
CA ASP A 658 6.71 35.64 -0.62
C ASP A 658 5.72 35.03 -1.62
N HIS A 659 5.38 33.75 -1.48
CA HIS A 659 4.59 33.00 -2.47
C HIS A 659 3.10 33.38 -2.55
N TYR A 660 2.55 34.12 -1.58
CA TYR A 660 1.14 34.53 -1.60
C TYR A 660 1.01 36.02 -1.96
N PRO A 661 0.23 36.40 -2.99
CA PRO A 661 -0.03 37.80 -3.30
C PRO A 661 -0.86 38.47 -2.19
N ASP A 662 -0.64 39.77 -1.98
CA ASP A 662 -1.23 40.55 -0.87
C ASP A 662 -2.75 40.75 -0.95
N ARG A 663 -3.38 40.28 -2.03
CA ARG A 663 -4.83 40.21 -2.21
C ARG A 663 -5.23 38.87 -2.78
N HIS A 664 -5.62 37.94 -1.90
CA HIS A 664 -6.43 36.79 -2.32
C HIS A 664 -7.85 37.31 -2.59
N ILE A 665 -8.22 37.44 -3.87
CA ILE A 665 -9.60 37.79 -4.22
C ILE A 665 -10.43 36.54 -3.93
N SER A 666 -11.26 36.61 -2.90
CA SER A 666 -12.22 35.56 -2.60
C SER A 666 -13.20 35.43 -3.76
N PHE A 667 -13.42 34.20 -4.22
CA PHE A 667 -14.50 33.87 -5.12
C PHE A 667 -15.83 34.40 -4.57
N ASN A 668 -16.53 35.25 -5.31
CA ASN A 668 -17.87 35.71 -4.97
C ASN A 668 -18.86 35.25 -6.04
N PRO A 669 -19.63 34.18 -5.78
CA PRO A 669 -20.54 33.59 -6.75
C PRO A 669 -21.63 34.57 -7.22
N LYS A 670 -22.05 35.50 -6.35
CA LYS A 670 -23.16 36.43 -6.63
C LYS A 670 -22.77 37.56 -7.58
N THR A 671 -21.53 38.04 -7.52
CA THR A 671 -21.05 39.13 -8.38
C THR A 671 -20.76 38.68 -9.81
N ILE A 672 -20.55 37.38 -10.04
CA ILE A 672 -20.06 36.86 -11.33
C ILE A 672 -21.13 36.06 -12.11
N ALA A 673 -22.21 35.65 -11.44
CA ALA A 673 -23.45 35.17 -12.08
C ALA A 673 -24.08 36.16 -13.09
N SER A 674 -23.63 37.42 -13.15
CA SER A 674 -24.14 38.45 -14.06
C SER A 674 -23.72 38.27 -15.54
N ARG A 675 -22.77 37.37 -15.85
CA ARG A 675 -22.41 36.98 -17.24
C ARG A 675 -23.29 35.89 -17.84
N LEU A 676 -24.23 35.33 -17.07
CA LEU A 676 -25.07 34.21 -17.47
C LEU A 676 -26.08 34.61 -18.55
N LYS A 677 -25.79 34.24 -19.79
CA LYS A 677 -26.82 33.87 -20.77
C LYS A 677 -26.44 32.53 -21.37
N ARG A 678 -26.71 31.43 -20.65
CA ARG A 678 -26.73 30.10 -21.26
C ARG A 678 -27.66 30.19 -22.47
N ASN A 679 -27.17 29.88 -23.67
CA ASN A 679 -28.03 29.83 -24.86
C ASN A 679 -28.79 28.50 -24.83
N VAL A 680 -29.83 28.43 -23.99
CA VAL A 680 -30.61 27.21 -23.72
C VAL A 680 -31.32 26.69 -24.98
N ASP A 681 -31.45 27.53 -26.01
CA ASP A 681 -32.14 27.25 -27.27
C ASP A 681 -31.19 27.04 -28.47
N ALA A 682 -29.91 26.71 -28.22
CA ALA A 682 -29.00 26.39 -29.31
C ALA A 682 -29.55 25.23 -30.17
N THR A 683 -29.59 25.43 -31.49
CA THR A 683 -30.06 24.45 -32.47
C THR A 683 -29.15 24.47 -33.68
N PHE A 684 -29.14 23.37 -34.43
CA PHE A 684 -28.54 23.34 -35.75
C PHE A 684 -29.55 23.78 -36.81
N PRO A 685 -29.12 24.47 -37.89
CA PRO A 685 -27.78 25.03 -38.08
C PRO A 685 -27.48 26.16 -37.09
N THR A 686 -26.22 26.28 -36.69
CA THR A 686 -25.78 27.31 -35.74
C THR A 686 -25.95 28.72 -36.34
N PRO A 687 -25.87 29.81 -35.54
CA PRO A 687 -26.00 31.17 -36.08
C PRO A 687 -24.98 31.53 -37.18
N SER A 688 -23.80 30.89 -37.24
CA SER A 688 -22.83 31.03 -38.34
C SER A 688 -23.07 30.06 -39.51
N GLY A 689 -24.15 29.28 -39.48
CA GLY A 689 -24.58 28.37 -40.56
C GLY A 689 -23.91 26.99 -40.53
N ILE A 690 -23.34 26.55 -39.40
CA ILE A 690 -22.75 25.20 -39.28
C ILE A 690 -23.90 24.20 -39.14
N THR A 691 -23.97 23.19 -40.02
CA THR A 691 -24.97 22.11 -39.92
C THR A 691 -24.47 20.99 -39.02
N GLU A 692 -25.38 20.19 -38.46
CA GLU A 692 -25.03 19.02 -37.65
C GLU A 692 -24.15 18.02 -38.43
N SER A 693 -24.47 17.80 -39.72
CA SER A 693 -23.68 16.92 -40.59
C SER A 693 -22.24 17.39 -40.76
N ARG A 694 -22.05 18.71 -40.95
CA ARG A 694 -20.73 19.33 -41.09
C ARG A 694 -19.95 19.28 -39.78
N ALA A 695 -20.63 19.49 -38.65
CA ALA A 695 -20.02 19.34 -37.33
C ALA A 695 -19.53 17.91 -37.10
N LYS A 696 -20.37 16.90 -37.39
CA LYS A 696 -20.01 15.47 -37.28
C LYS A 696 -18.80 15.09 -38.14
N GLU A 697 -18.79 15.51 -39.39
CA GLU A 697 -17.65 15.26 -40.31
C GLU A 697 -16.36 15.89 -39.77
N TYR A 698 -16.44 17.14 -39.31
CA TYR A 698 -15.31 17.87 -38.75
C TYR A 698 -14.74 17.21 -37.49
N CYS A 699 -15.60 16.87 -36.53
CA CYS A 699 -15.19 16.20 -35.29
C CYS A 699 -14.55 14.85 -35.57
N ARG A 700 -15.14 14.05 -36.49
CA ARG A 700 -14.57 12.77 -36.92
C ARG A 700 -13.18 12.94 -37.52
N HIS A 701 -13.00 13.89 -38.43
CA HIS A 701 -11.69 14.15 -39.05
C HIS A 701 -10.66 14.65 -38.04
N SER A 702 -11.07 15.49 -37.09
CA SER A 702 -10.19 16.00 -36.04
C SER A 702 -9.69 14.87 -35.15
N LEU A 703 -10.57 13.97 -34.71
CA LEU A 703 -10.16 12.82 -33.88
C LEU A 703 -9.32 11.80 -34.65
N MET A 704 -9.55 11.62 -35.96
CA MET A 704 -8.68 10.81 -36.82
C MET A 704 -7.24 11.36 -36.91
N SER A 705 -7.06 12.65 -36.63
CA SER A 705 -5.75 13.31 -36.57
C SER A 705 -5.14 13.37 -35.17
N ALA A 706 -5.83 12.84 -34.15
CA ALA A 706 -5.30 12.78 -32.78
C ALA A 706 -4.06 11.88 -32.74
N SER A 707 -3.11 12.21 -31.86
CA SER A 707 -1.76 11.65 -31.92
C SER A 707 -1.72 10.13 -31.69
N LEU A 708 -2.66 9.59 -30.89
CA LEU A 708 -2.77 8.16 -30.63
C LEU A 708 -3.86 7.46 -31.45
N TYR A 709 -4.53 8.14 -32.39
CA TYR A 709 -5.62 7.56 -33.18
C TYR A 709 -5.26 6.24 -33.86
N SER A 710 -4.05 6.14 -34.42
CA SER A 710 -3.57 4.92 -35.09
C SER A 710 -3.43 3.71 -34.17
N LYS A 711 -3.40 3.90 -32.85
CA LYS A 711 -3.26 2.84 -31.84
C LYS A 711 -4.60 2.33 -31.33
N CYS A 712 -5.63 3.17 -31.27
CA CYS A 712 -6.93 2.85 -30.66
C CYS A 712 -8.13 2.97 -31.62
N GLN A 713 -7.94 2.65 -32.90
CA GLN A 713 -8.93 2.85 -33.99
C GLN A 713 -10.28 2.15 -33.78
N GLN A 714 -10.34 1.11 -32.93
CA GLN A 714 -11.53 0.27 -32.71
C GLN A 714 -12.24 0.55 -31.37
N SER A 715 -11.84 1.58 -30.62
CA SER A 715 -12.48 1.84 -29.32
C SER A 715 -13.91 2.36 -29.49
N ASN A 716 -14.85 1.77 -28.74
CA ASN A 716 -16.27 2.15 -28.74
C ASN A 716 -16.49 3.61 -28.31
N ILE A 717 -15.52 4.20 -27.59
CA ILE A 717 -15.55 5.56 -27.05
C ILE A 717 -15.45 6.66 -28.12
N LEU A 718 -14.97 6.33 -29.33
CA LEU A 718 -14.76 7.30 -30.40
C LEU A 718 -16.07 8.03 -30.76
N THR A 719 -17.20 7.32 -30.71
CA THR A 719 -18.50 7.91 -31.03
C THR A 719 -18.93 8.93 -29.98
N ASP A 720 -18.69 8.66 -28.69
CA ASP A 720 -19.09 9.55 -27.60
C ASP A 720 -18.28 10.85 -27.56
N ILE A 721 -17.00 10.80 -27.94
CA ILE A 721 -16.16 12.00 -28.07
C ILE A 721 -16.58 12.82 -29.30
N ILE A 722 -16.97 12.16 -30.40
CA ILE A 722 -17.55 12.85 -31.57
C ILE A 722 -18.83 13.57 -31.16
N ASP A 723 -19.74 12.90 -30.44
CA ASP A 723 -21.00 13.49 -30.01
C ASP A 723 -20.78 14.71 -29.10
N GLY A 724 -19.84 14.62 -28.14
CA GLY A 724 -19.44 15.76 -27.31
C GLY A 724 -18.88 16.92 -28.13
N CYS A 725 -17.93 16.66 -29.03
CA CYS A 725 -17.37 17.67 -29.93
C CYS A 725 -18.46 18.34 -30.81
N VAL A 726 -19.46 17.59 -31.28
CA VAL A 726 -20.58 18.16 -32.06
C VAL A 726 -21.42 19.09 -31.19
N GLU A 727 -21.61 18.73 -29.92
CA GLU A 727 -22.31 19.54 -28.94
C GLU A 727 -21.54 20.82 -28.60
N ASP A 728 -20.22 20.74 -28.38
CA ASP A 728 -19.33 21.90 -28.24
C ASP A 728 -19.48 22.87 -29.43
N ILE A 729 -19.50 22.37 -30.66
CA ILE A 729 -19.69 23.19 -31.88
C ILE A 729 -21.08 23.85 -31.89
N LYS A 730 -22.11 23.11 -31.48
CA LYS A 730 -23.50 23.59 -31.44
C LYS A 730 -23.65 24.82 -30.53
N TYR A 731 -23.06 24.77 -29.34
CA TYR A 731 -23.15 25.85 -28.37
C TYR A 731 -22.13 26.95 -28.63
N SER A 732 -20.92 26.59 -29.07
CA SER A 732 -19.86 27.57 -29.33
C SER A 732 -20.05 28.37 -30.62
N ASP A 733 -20.82 27.80 -31.57
CA ASP A 733 -20.93 28.29 -32.94
C ASP A 733 -19.54 28.46 -33.60
N SER A 734 -18.62 27.53 -33.27
CA SER A 734 -17.21 27.53 -33.69
C SER A 734 -16.72 26.09 -33.84
N VAL A 735 -16.04 25.80 -34.96
CA VAL A 735 -15.38 24.50 -35.18
C VAL A 735 -14.04 24.36 -34.45
N ASP A 736 -13.49 25.45 -33.93
CA ASP A 736 -12.17 25.43 -33.26
C ASP A 736 -12.29 25.41 -31.73
N ALA A 737 -13.45 25.79 -31.19
CA ALA A 737 -13.70 25.70 -29.74
C ALA A 737 -13.63 24.24 -29.29
N PHE A 738 -12.92 23.98 -28.19
CA PHE A 738 -12.75 22.66 -27.56
C PHE A 738 -12.22 21.51 -28.44
N LYS A 739 -11.90 21.75 -29.71
CA LYS A 739 -11.27 20.77 -30.61
C LYS A 739 -10.05 20.09 -29.98
N LEU A 740 -9.14 20.90 -29.42
CA LEU A 740 -7.95 20.40 -28.73
C LEU A 740 -8.32 19.56 -27.50
N SER A 741 -9.36 19.95 -26.77
CA SER A 741 -9.86 19.21 -25.61
C SER A 741 -10.40 17.83 -26.03
N ALA A 742 -11.23 17.76 -27.07
CA ALA A 742 -11.74 16.49 -27.61
C ALA A 742 -10.62 15.54 -28.08
N MET A 743 -9.62 16.05 -28.80
CA MET A 743 -8.46 15.25 -29.23
C MET A 743 -7.59 14.80 -28.05
N ASN A 744 -7.36 15.68 -27.06
CA ASN A 744 -6.63 15.33 -25.85
C ASN A 744 -7.38 14.33 -24.97
N ALA A 745 -8.71 14.39 -24.93
CA ALA A 745 -9.54 13.42 -24.22
C ALA A 745 -9.43 12.04 -24.86
N TYR A 746 -9.50 11.96 -26.19
CA TYR A 746 -9.27 10.71 -26.92
C TYR A 746 -7.89 10.12 -26.62
N ASP A 747 -6.83 10.95 -26.68
CA ASP A 747 -5.48 10.48 -26.36
C ASP A 747 -5.32 10.08 -24.89
N SER A 748 -5.97 10.74 -23.92
CA SER A 748 -5.97 10.30 -22.52
C SER A 748 -6.58 8.91 -22.36
N ILE A 749 -7.74 8.70 -22.96
CA ILE A 749 -8.50 7.44 -22.85
C ILE A 749 -7.71 6.32 -23.53
N CYS A 750 -7.23 6.55 -24.76
CA CYS A 750 -6.39 5.60 -25.48
C CYS A 750 -5.08 5.30 -24.73
N TYR A 751 -4.43 6.31 -24.15
CA TYR A 751 -3.23 6.11 -23.35
C TYR A 751 -3.50 5.24 -22.12
N ASN A 752 -4.60 5.47 -21.39
CA ASN A 752 -4.96 4.65 -20.23
C ASN A 752 -5.30 3.20 -20.63
N GLU A 753 -5.99 2.97 -21.75
CA GLU A 753 -6.20 1.63 -22.31
C GLU A 753 -4.87 0.93 -22.63
N LEU A 754 -3.92 1.64 -23.27
CA LEU A 754 -2.62 1.10 -23.64
C LEU A 754 -1.70 0.87 -22.43
N ALA A 755 -1.80 1.71 -21.39
CA ALA A 755 -1.05 1.59 -20.14
C ALA A 755 -1.51 0.40 -19.29
N GLN A 756 -2.71 -0.11 -19.52
CA GLN A 756 -3.21 -1.34 -18.89
C GLN A 756 -2.78 -2.61 -19.62
N ASP A 757 -2.44 -2.54 -20.92
CA ASP A 757 -2.04 -3.71 -21.69
C ASP A 757 -0.58 -4.10 -21.35
N PRO A 758 -0.33 -5.30 -20.79
CA PRO A 758 1.01 -5.74 -20.41
C PRO A 758 2.00 -5.77 -21.58
N LYS A 759 1.54 -5.79 -22.85
CA LYS A 759 2.42 -5.69 -24.04
C LYS A 759 3.13 -4.35 -24.15
N ASN A 760 2.57 -3.30 -23.55
CA ASN A 760 3.14 -1.95 -23.58
C ASN A 760 3.93 -1.62 -22.31
N ILE A 761 3.98 -2.55 -21.35
CA ILE A 761 4.66 -2.36 -20.07
C ILE A 761 6.05 -3.00 -20.09
N HIS A 762 7.02 -2.28 -19.53
CA HIS A 762 8.35 -2.81 -19.22
C HIS A 762 8.72 -2.45 -17.79
N TYR A 763 9.45 -3.33 -17.12
CA TYR A 763 9.79 -3.17 -15.71
C TYR A 763 11.19 -2.59 -15.54
N VAL A 764 11.29 -1.44 -14.88
CA VAL A 764 12.57 -0.81 -14.52
C VAL A 764 12.73 -0.87 -13.00
N ASN A 765 13.71 -1.63 -12.52
CA ASN A 765 13.93 -1.88 -11.08
C ASN A 765 12.68 -2.41 -10.34
N GLY A 766 11.84 -3.19 -11.04
CA GLY A 766 10.59 -3.73 -10.47
C GLY A 766 9.41 -2.77 -10.48
N VAL A 767 9.54 -1.58 -11.08
CA VAL A 767 8.44 -0.62 -11.29
C VAL A 767 7.94 -0.77 -12.74
N PRO A 768 6.63 -0.96 -12.99
CA PRO A 768 6.08 -0.99 -14.33
C PRO A 768 6.16 0.42 -14.93
N MET A 769 6.59 0.50 -16.18
CA MET A 769 6.64 1.74 -16.95
C MET A 769 6.03 1.53 -18.33
N VAL A 770 5.23 2.50 -18.77
CA VAL A 770 4.65 2.50 -20.11
C VAL A 770 5.74 2.76 -21.15
N SER A 771 5.74 1.97 -22.23
CA SER A 771 6.67 2.15 -23.36
C SER A 771 6.54 3.53 -23.98
N SER A 772 7.66 4.18 -24.28
CA SER A 772 7.67 5.48 -24.96
C SER A 772 7.03 5.43 -26.37
N SER A 773 6.93 4.24 -26.98
CA SER A 773 6.31 4.04 -28.29
C SER A 773 4.79 4.25 -28.33
N VAL A 774 4.14 4.34 -27.16
CA VAL A 774 2.71 4.61 -27.02
C VAL A 774 2.43 5.97 -26.36
N SER A 775 3.44 6.82 -26.24
CA SER A 775 3.26 8.19 -25.75
C SER A 775 2.64 9.08 -26.84
N GLY A 776 1.55 9.76 -26.48
CA GLY A 776 0.94 10.79 -27.33
C GLY A 776 1.76 12.08 -27.36
N CYS A 777 1.49 12.94 -28.33
CA CYS A 777 2.13 14.26 -28.39
C CYS A 777 1.49 15.23 -27.40
N PRO A 778 2.31 16.08 -26.74
CA PRO A 778 1.79 17.06 -25.79
C PRO A 778 0.83 18.02 -26.49
N ASN A 779 -0.39 18.13 -25.94
CA ASN A 779 -1.43 19.04 -26.40
C ASN A 779 -1.67 19.04 -27.93
N GLN A 780 -1.57 17.88 -28.58
CA GLN A 780 -1.68 17.74 -30.05
C GLN A 780 -0.78 18.69 -30.85
N CYS A 781 0.40 19.02 -30.33
CA CYS A 781 1.30 20.02 -30.92
C CYS A 781 0.61 21.36 -31.18
N SER A 782 -0.40 21.69 -30.36
CA SER A 782 -1.23 22.89 -30.46
C SER A 782 -1.76 23.15 -31.88
N LEU A 783 -1.89 22.09 -32.68
CA LEU A 783 -2.23 22.11 -34.11
C LEU A 783 -1.26 22.89 -35.02
N ASN A 784 -0.08 23.26 -34.51
CA ASN A 784 0.98 23.99 -35.23
C ASN A 784 2.24 23.13 -35.41
N GLY A 785 2.07 21.81 -35.46
CA GLY A 785 3.17 20.87 -35.61
C GLY A 785 2.71 19.49 -36.03
N ASN A 786 3.67 18.66 -36.40
CA ASN A 786 3.43 17.25 -36.72
C ASN A 786 3.89 16.38 -35.55
N CYS A 787 3.04 15.45 -35.12
CA CYS A 787 3.40 14.49 -34.09
C CYS A 787 4.23 13.34 -34.69
N VAL A 788 5.42 13.09 -34.14
CA VAL A 788 6.26 11.95 -34.50
C VAL A 788 6.77 11.29 -33.22
N SER A 789 6.33 10.05 -32.97
CA SER A 789 6.75 9.26 -31.80
C SER A 789 6.60 9.99 -30.46
N GLY A 790 5.47 10.68 -30.25
CA GLY A 790 5.19 11.43 -29.01
C GLY A 790 5.93 12.77 -28.87
N VAL A 791 6.63 13.22 -29.92
CA VAL A 791 7.35 14.50 -29.97
C VAL A 791 6.79 15.40 -31.06
N CYS A 792 6.57 16.66 -30.71
CA CYS A 792 6.06 17.67 -31.63
C CYS A 792 7.16 18.29 -32.49
N HIS A 793 7.02 18.17 -33.81
CA HIS A 793 7.85 18.84 -34.78
C HIS A 793 7.12 20.08 -35.29
N CYS A 794 7.48 21.24 -34.77
CA CYS A 794 6.75 22.47 -35.02
C CYS A 794 6.85 22.94 -36.47
N HIS A 795 5.74 23.47 -36.97
CA HIS A 795 5.71 24.17 -38.24
C HIS A 795 6.51 25.47 -38.14
N HIS A 796 6.91 26.01 -39.30
CA HIS A 796 7.70 27.24 -39.35
C HIS A 796 6.98 28.40 -38.64
N GLY A 797 7.69 29.08 -37.73
CA GLY A 797 7.14 30.19 -36.93
C GLY A 797 6.67 29.79 -35.53
N TYR A 798 6.74 28.50 -35.16
CA TYR A 798 6.34 28.01 -33.84
C TYR A 798 7.47 27.23 -33.14
N THR A 799 7.46 27.25 -31.81
CA THR A 799 8.40 26.57 -30.90
C THR A 799 7.67 26.18 -29.61
N SER A 800 8.40 25.71 -28.59
CA SER A 800 7.93 24.98 -27.38
C SER A 800 7.72 23.48 -27.59
N GLY A 801 7.59 22.74 -26.49
CA GLY A 801 7.37 21.29 -26.53
C GLY A 801 6.05 20.86 -27.19
N ASP A 802 5.07 21.77 -27.29
CA ASP A 802 3.78 21.56 -27.94
C ASP A 802 3.48 22.57 -29.06
N CYS A 803 4.49 23.27 -29.59
CA CYS A 803 4.33 24.24 -30.69
C CYS A 803 3.32 25.36 -30.44
N SER A 804 3.14 25.77 -29.18
CA SER A 804 2.21 26.85 -28.81
C SER A 804 2.85 28.24 -28.84
N VAL A 805 4.19 28.34 -28.80
CA VAL A 805 4.89 29.63 -28.73
C VAL A 805 5.30 30.09 -30.12
N GLN A 806 4.98 31.33 -30.46
CA GLN A 806 5.32 31.94 -31.74
C GLN A 806 6.74 32.53 -31.72
N ILE A 807 7.53 32.20 -32.73
CA ILE A 807 8.88 32.73 -32.94
C ILE A 807 8.78 34.16 -33.47
N GLY A 808 9.62 35.06 -32.94
CA GLY A 808 9.68 36.46 -33.38
C GLY A 808 8.56 37.34 -32.82
N VAL A 809 7.75 36.81 -31.90
CA VAL A 809 6.69 37.56 -31.21
C VAL A 809 7.11 37.76 -29.75
N ALA A 810 7.15 39.02 -29.30
CA ALA A 810 7.51 39.33 -27.92
C ALA A 810 6.44 38.81 -26.93
N PRO A 811 6.83 38.35 -25.73
CA PRO A 811 5.86 37.97 -24.70
C PRO A 811 4.91 39.12 -24.36
N LYS A 812 3.66 38.80 -24.00
CA LYS A 812 2.65 39.82 -23.67
C LYS A 812 2.25 39.73 -22.20
N ILE A 813 2.67 40.68 -21.38
CA ILE A 813 2.22 40.75 -19.97
C ILE A 813 0.74 41.12 -19.91
N TYR A 814 -0.09 40.23 -19.37
CA TYR A 814 -1.48 40.57 -19.05
C TYR A 814 -1.55 41.42 -17.79
N ARG A 815 -0.84 41.03 -16.71
CA ARG A 815 -0.78 41.74 -15.42
C ARG A 815 0.22 41.11 -14.47
N LEU A 816 0.38 41.74 -13.30
CA LEU A 816 1.05 41.17 -12.13
C LEU A 816 0.00 40.61 -11.15
N ARG A 817 0.31 39.51 -10.45
CA ARG A 817 -0.53 39.07 -9.31
C ARG A 817 -0.55 40.18 -8.24
N GLY A 818 -1.71 40.41 -7.63
CA GLY A 818 -1.89 41.51 -6.66
C GLY A 818 -1.94 42.91 -7.29
N ASP A 819 -2.16 43.02 -8.61
CA ASP A 819 -2.21 44.28 -9.36
C ASP A 819 -0.93 45.12 -9.28
N GLY A 820 0.22 44.44 -9.10
CA GLY A 820 1.52 45.10 -9.05
C GLY A 820 1.82 45.79 -7.72
N PHE A 821 1.02 45.59 -6.67
CA PHE A 821 1.28 46.15 -5.34
C PHE A 821 1.74 45.06 -4.36
N CYS A 822 2.77 45.37 -3.57
CA CYS A 822 3.26 44.51 -2.49
C CYS A 822 3.48 45.29 -1.19
N ASP A 823 2.84 44.83 -0.11
CA ASP A 823 3.01 45.41 1.22
C ASP A 823 4.12 44.68 1.98
N ILE A 824 5.19 45.40 2.34
CA ILE A 824 6.34 44.81 3.03
C ILE A 824 6.00 44.35 4.46
N ARG A 825 4.85 44.76 5.01
CA ARG A 825 4.33 44.29 6.30
C ARG A 825 3.57 42.97 6.20
N THR A 826 3.10 42.59 5.02
CA THR A 826 2.41 41.33 4.78
C THR A 826 3.37 40.24 4.28
N ARG A 827 4.37 40.59 3.47
CA ARG A 827 5.42 39.65 3.01
C ARG A 827 6.72 40.37 2.60
N PRO A 828 7.83 39.65 2.35
CA PRO A 828 9.14 40.28 2.05
C PRO A 828 9.24 41.05 0.73
N CYS A 829 8.32 40.85 -0.22
CA CYS A 829 8.25 41.55 -1.51
C CYS A 829 9.49 41.39 -2.42
N ARG A 830 10.18 40.26 -2.31
CA ARG A 830 11.36 39.83 -3.10
C ARG A 830 10.98 39.03 -4.34
N GLN A 831 9.69 38.80 -4.60
CA GLN A 831 9.21 38.06 -5.77
C GLN A 831 7.95 38.73 -6.35
N ALA A 832 7.92 38.86 -7.67
CA ALA A 832 6.75 39.29 -8.44
C ALA A 832 6.31 38.19 -9.40
N ASN A 833 5.04 37.83 -9.33
CA ASN A 833 4.42 36.84 -10.20
C ASN A 833 3.76 37.55 -11.39
N VAL A 834 4.28 37.29 -12.59
CA VAL A 834 3.89 37.95 -13.84
C VAL A 834 3.04 37.01 -14.66
N ILE A 835 1.81 37.42 -14.97
CA ILE A 835 0.91 36.67 -15.87
C ILE A 835 1.16 37.18 -17.29
N VAL A 836 1.61 36.28 -18.15
CA VAL A 836 2.22 36.63 -19.43
C VAL A 836 1.93 35.54 -20.46
N ASP A 837 1.66 35.95 -21.70
CA ASP A 837 1.44 35.06 -22.85
C ASP A 837 2.70 34.93 -23.73
N ASN A 838 2.72 33.90 -24.59
CA ASN A 838 3.79 33.59 -25.52
C ASN A 838 5.15 33.37 -24.83
N ILE A 839 5.16 32.56 -23.76
CA ILE A 839 6.35 32.23 -22.97
C ILE A 839 6.62 30.73 -22.95
N MET A 840 7.89 30.37 -22.72
CA MET A 840 8.32 28.99 -22.54
C MET A 840 9.50 28.92 -21.58
N GLU A 841 9.72 27.73 -21.01
CA GLU A 841 10.94 27.45 -20.26
C GLU A 841 12.15 27.44 -21.19
N SER A 842 13.18 28.21 -20.84
CA SER A 842 14.44 28.28 -21.58
C SER A 842 15.57 28.74 -20.67
N ASP A 843 16.82 28.50 -21.06
CA ASP A 843 17.98 29.01 -20.33
C ASP A 843 18.11 30.54 -20.39
N THR A 844 17.46 31.16 -21.37
CA THR A 844 17.44 32.62 -21.60
C THR A 844 16.24 33.31 -20.96
N LEU A 845 15.32 32.57 -20.34
CA LEU A 845 14.15 33.11 -19.64
C LEU A 845 14.61 34.08 -18.53
N SER A 846 14.35 35.37 -18.72
CA SER A 846 14.80 36.40 -17.81
C SER A 846 13.80 37.54 -17.64
N CYS A 847 13.81 38.10 -16.44
CA CYS A 847 13.10 39.31 -16.07
C CYS A 847 14.09 40.48 -16.11
N ARG A 848 13.82 41.47 -16.97
CA ARG A 848 14.52 42.75 -16.96
C ARG A 848 13.83 43.67 -15.97
N ILE A 849 14.55 44.02 -14.90
CA ILE A 849 14.06 44.80 -13.77
C ILE A 849 14.72 46.17 -13.77
N THR A 850 13.94 47.24 -13.91
CA THR A 850 14.41 48.63 -13.83
C THR A 850 13.96 49.26 -12.51
N PRO A 851 14.88 49.63 -11.60
CA PRO A 851 14.52 50.18 -10.30
C PRO A 851 13.97 51.61 -10.40
N MET A 852 12.92 51.90 -9.65
CA MET A 852 12.26 53.21 -9.62
C MET A 852 12.15 53.74 -8.18
N ASN A 853 12.38 55.03 -7.99
CA ASN A 853 12.07 55.74 -6.76
C ASN A 853 10.67 56.33 -6.85
N VAL A 854 9.92 56.33 -5.75
CA VAL A 854 8.61 57.00 -5.69
C VAL A 854 8.81 58.42 -5.15
N SER A 855 8.70 59.42 -6.03
CA SER A 855 8.86 60.84 -5.71
C SER A 855 7.57 61.59 -6.01
N ASN A 856 7.08 62.41 -5.07
CA ASN A 856 5.78 63.12 -5.18
C ASN A 856 4.59 62.18 -5.46
N GLY A 857 4.66 60.93 -5.00
CA GLY A 857 3.62 59.93 -5.23
C GLY A 857 3.69 59.25 -6.59
N GLU A 858 4.69 59.55 -7.42
CA GLU A 858 4.86 58.98 -8.77
C GLU A 858 6.21 58.25 -8.90
N PRO A 859 6.27 57.13 -9.64
CA PRO A 859 7.49 56.36 -9.82
C PRO A 859 8.40 56.96 -10.92
N VAL A 860 9.66 57.20 -10.59
CA VAL A 860 10.70 57.75 -11.48
C VAL A 860 11.90 56.80 -11.52
N GLU A 861 12.44 56.53 -12.70
CA GLU A 861 13.60 55.64 -12.87
C GLU A 861 14.81 56.13 -12.07
N SER A 862 15.46 55.19 -11.37
CA SER A 862 16.50 55.50 -10.36
C SER A 862 17.85 54.84 -10.64
N GLY A 863 17.93 53.96 -11.64
CA GLY A 863 19.14 53.23 -11.97
C GLY A 863 19.01 52.36 -13.22
N PRO A 864 20.09 51.68 -13.63
CA PRO A 864 20.09 50.84 -14.82
C PRO A 864 19.22 49.59 -14.63
N ALA A 865 18.68 49.09 -15.75
CA ALA A 865 17.97 47.83 -15.77
C ALA A 865 18.93 46.65 -15.52
N VAL A 866 18.46 45.64 -14.78
CA VAL A 866 19.21 44.40 -14.51
C VAL A 866 18.41 43.21 -15.03
N ASN A 867 19.07 42.31 -15.75
CA ASN A 867 18.48 41.05 -16.18
C ASN A 867 18.71 39.98 -15.11
N ILE A 868 17.63 39.39 -14.62
CA ILE A 868 17.65 38.34 -13.60
C ILE A 868 16.95 37.12 -14.18
N LYS A 869 17.46 35.91 -13.94
CA LYS A 869 16.79 34.67 -14.40
C LYS A 869 15.39 34.59 -13.80
N GLY A 870 14.39 34.38 -14.67
CA GLY A 870 13.00 34.16 -14.26
C GLY A 870 12.74 32.68 -13.98
N GLU A 871 11.80 32.38 -13.08
CA GLU A 871 11.34 31.02 -12.83
C GLU A 871 10.04 30.77 -13.60
N PHE A 872 10.06 29.77 -14.48
CA PHE A 872 8.87 29.34 -15.23
C PHE A 872 7.90 28.61 -14.30
N LEU A 873 6.69 29.14 -14.11
CA LEU A 873 5.67 28.56 -13.23
C LEU A 873 4.57 27.81 -14.00
N SER A 874 4.19 28.31 -15.17
CA SER A 874 3.27 27.66 -16.10
C SER A 874 3.40 28.33 -17.47
N PHE A 875 2.68 27.84 -18.48
CA PHE A 875 2.59 28.49 -19.80
C PHE A 875 2.02 29.92 -19.76
N LEU A 876 1.52 30.40 -18.62
CA LEU A 876 0.98 31.75 -18.43
C LEU A 876 1.66 32.54 -17.31
N GLU A 877 2.67 31.99 -16.64
CA GLU A 877 3.20 32.64 -15.44
C GLU A 877 4.71 32.46 -15.27
N VAL A 878 5.36 33.59 -15.02
CA VAL A 878 6.79 33.68 -14.69
C VAL A 878 6.93 34.38 -13.35
N GLN A 879 7.72 33.79 -12.45
CA GLN A 879 8.10 34.44 -11.20
C GLN A 879 9.45 35.15 -11.37
N CYS A 880 9.45 36.45 -11.10
CA CYS A 880 10.62 37.30 -11.17
C CYS A 880 11.16 37.59 -9.76
N PRO A 881 12.44 37.27 -9.48
CA PRO A 881 13.10 37.76 -8.29
C PRO A 881 13.24 39.29 -8.34
N ILE A 882 12.85 39.96 -7.25
CA ILE A 882 12.88 41.41 -7.10
C ILE A 882 14.08 41.81 -6.21
N PRO A 883 14.93 42.76 -6.65
CA PRO A 883 16.01 43.29 -5.82
C PRO A 883 15.52 43.90 -4.50
N GLU A 884 16.38 43.96 -3.49
CA GLU A 884 16.01 44.48 -2.17
C GLU A 884 15.51 45.93 -2.24
N SER A 885 14.32 46.16 -1.69
CA SER A 885 13.60 47.43 -1.84
C SER A 885 13.96 48.50 -0.81
N ASN A 886 14.71 48.15 0.24
CA ASN A 886 15.06 49.01 1.37
C ASN A 886 13.91 49.80 2.05
N VAL A 887 12.63 49.49 1.76
CA VAL A 887 11.46 50.24 2.25
C VAL A 887 11.34 50.26 3.78
N MET A 888 11.70 49.16 4.46
CA MET A 888 11.70 49.10 5.93
C MET A 888 12.80 49.95 6.60
N LYS A 889 13.84 50.34 5.84
CA LYS A 889 15.02 51.06 6.34
C LYS A 889 15.29 52.35 5.56
N GLY A 890 14.32 52.79 4.76
CA GLY A 890 14.47 53.86 3.78
C GLY A 890 13.10 54.40 3.37
N PRO A 891 12.86 54.71 2.08
CA PRO A 891 11.65 55.38 1.63
C PRO A 891 10.40 54.51 1.86
N SER A 892 9.25 55.15 2.13
CA SER A 892 7.98 54.46 2.42
C SER A 892 7.40 53.66 1.22
N ALA A 893 7.92 53.86 0.01
CA ALA A 893 7.62 53.08 -1.19
C ALA A 893 8.79 53.07 -2.19
N LYS A 894 8.89 52.00 -2.99
CA LYS A 894 9.86 51.83 -4.08
C LYS A 894 9.23 51.03 -5.23
N GLY A 895 9.51 51.42 -6.46
CA GLY A 895 8.96 50.80 -7.67
C GLY A 895 9.99 49.98 -8.45
N PHE A 896 9.50 49.08 -9.29
CA PHE A 896 10.27 48.27 -10.22
C PHE A 896 9.46 48.09 -11.50
N LYS A 897 10.02 48.47 -12.65
CA LYS A 897 9.47 48.07 -13.95
C LYS A 897 9.99 46.69 -14.32
N ILE A 898 9.09 45.83 -14.76
CA ILE A 898 9.37 44.43 -15.08
C ILE A 898 9.01 44.20 -16.55
N SER A 899 9.94 43.62 -17.31
CA SER A 899 9.67 43.08 -18.65
C SER A 899 10.28 41.69 -18.78
N ILE A 900 9.64 40.83 -19.56
CA ILE A 900 9.96 39.39 -19.67
C ILE A 900 10.47 39.09 -21.06
N THR A 901 11.47 38.21 -21.15
CA THR A 901 11.91 37.60 -22.41
C THR A 901 12.10 36.11 -22.24
N SER A 902 11.76 35.35 -23.27
CA SER A 902 12.03 33.90 -23.35
C SER A 902 13.27 33.59 -24.20
N ASP A 903 13.68 34.49 -25.10
CA ASP A 903 14.77 34.29 -26.07
C ASP A 903 16.00 35.18 -25.81
N GLY A 904 15.94 36.05 -24.81
CA GLY A 904 16.99 37.01 -24.49
C GLY A 904 17.05 38.22 -25.42
N GLN A 905 16.16 38.31 -26.41
CA GLN A 905 16.17 39.36 -27.44
C GLN A 905 14.88 40.19 -27.42
N LEU A 906 13.72 39.52 -27.53
CA LEU A 906 12.42 40.16 -27.56
C LEU A 906 11.85 40.25 -26.14
N TYR A 907 11.71 41.48 -25.66
CA TYR A 907 11.13 41.79 -24.36
C TYR A 907 9.68 42.22 -24.48
N SER A 908 8.87 41.82 -23.52
CA SER A 908 7.49 42.27 -23.36
C SER A 908 7.39 43.78 -23.12
N GLN A 909 6.15 44.27 -23.15
CA GLN A 909 5.82 45.55 -22.51
C GLN A 909 6.21 45.54 -21.02
N GLU A 910 6.48 46.72 -20.47
CA GLU A 910 6.83 46.88 -19.06
C GLU A 910 5.58 46.88 -18.16
N ALA A 911 5.68 46.24 -17.01
CA ALA A 911 4.68 46.28 -15.95
C ALA A 911 5.29 46.86 -14.66
N LEU A 912 4.53 47.68 -13.94
CA LEU A 912 5.00 48.33 -12.72
C LEU A 912 4.68 47.48 -11.48
N PHE A 913 5.71 47.19 -10.68
CA PHE A 913 5.61 46.54 -9.38
C PHE A 913 6.07 47.49 -8.27
N ILE A 914 5.24 47.73 -7.27
CA ILE A 914 5.49 48.68 -6.18
C ILE A 914 5.56 47.92 -4.87
N VAL A 915 6.67 48.12 -4.16
CA VAL A 915 6.84 47.68 -2.78
C VAL A 915 6.62 48.89 -1.88
N ALA A 916 5.71 48.80 -0.94
CA ALA A 916 5.43 49.89 0.00
C ALA A 916 5.21 49.39 1.42
N ASP A 917 5.39 50.26 2.40
CA ASP A 917 4.85 50.04 3.73
C ASP A 917 3.36 50.42 3.71
N GLY A 918 2.49 49.41 3.64
CA GLY A 918 1.04 49.58 3.52
C GLY A 918 0.39 50.28 4.72
N TYR A 919 1.13 50.43 5.83
CA TYR A 919 0.68 51.22 6.96
C TYR A 919 0.81 52.72 6.72
N CYS A 920 1.89 53.16 6.07
CA CYS A 920 2.16 54.58 5.80
C CYS A 920 1.78 55.03 4.40
N THR A 921 1.75 54.12 3.42
CA THR A 921 1.53 54.49 2.02
C THR A 921 0.56 53.53 1.37
N LYS A 922 -0.43 54.07 0.67
CA LYS A 922 -1.33 53.31 -0.21
C LYS A 922 -1.03 53.67 -1.64
N CYS A 923 -0.69 52.68 -2.46
CA CYS A 923 -0.42 52.89 -3.87
C CYS A 923 -1.51 52.25 -4.75
N THR A 924 -1.76 52.87 -5.90
CA THR A 924 -2.59 52.30 -6.98
C THR A 924 -1.74 51.48 -7.94
N ALA A 925 -2.39 50.66 -8.78
CA ALA A 925 -1.71 49.88 -9.82
C ALA A 925 -0.97 50.75 -10.84
N ASP A 926 -1.41 52.00 -11.02
CA ASP A 926 -0.83 52.95 -11.97
C ASP A 926 0.43 53.65 -11.45
N GLY A 927 0.85 53.38 -10.20
CA GLY A 927 2.02 54.05 -9.61
C GLY A 927 1.70 55.10 -8.56
N VAL A 928 0.44 55.51 -8.43
CA VAL A 928 0.06 56.66 -7.60
C VAL A 928 0.05 56.27 -6.12
N CYS A 929 1.04 56.74 -5.37
CA CYS A 929 1.20 56.49 -3.95
C CYS A 929 0.75 57.68 -3.11
N THR A 930 -0.18 57.43 -2.18
CA THR A 930 -0.72 58.42 -1.24
C THR A 930 -0.34 58.06 0.20
N GLY A 931 0.12 59.05 0.97
CA GLY A 931 0.43 58.86 2.38
C GLY A 931 -0.83 58.63 3.22
N ASN A 932 -0.72 57.80 4.26
CA ASN A 932 -1.77 57.61 5.25
C ASN A 932 -1.77 58.80 6.22
N PRO A 933 -2.86 59.57 6.33
CA PRO A 933 -2.91 60.78 7.15
C PRO A 933 -2.77 60.51 8.66
N ASN A 934 -2.90 59.26 9.10
CA ASN A 934 -2.77 58.87 10.51
C ASN A 934 -1.36 58.36 10.87
N THR A 935 -0.36 58.64 10.03
CA THR A 935 1.03 58.20 10.20
C THR A 935 1.99 59.33 9.82
N CYS A 936 3.24 59.24 10.28
CA CYS A 936 4.29 60.17 9.85
C CYS A 936 5.29 59.45 8.94
N VAL A 937 5.71 60.14 7.88
CA VAL A 937 6.81 59.74 7.00
C VAL A 937 7.91 60.79 7.17
N ILE A 938 8.81 60.57 8.13
CA ILE A 938 9.84 61.53 8.54
C ILE A 938 11.18 61.06 7.97
N ASP A 939 11.87 61.91 7.22
CA ASP A 939 13.10 61.57 6.48
C ASP A 939 12.95 60.32 5.58
N GLY A 940 11.74 60.14 5.01
CA GLY A 940 11.39 59.00 4.17
C GLY A 940 10.99 57.73 4.94
N MET A 941 11.21 57.68 6.26
CA MET A 941 10.94 56.53 7.12
C MET A 941 9.51 56.54 7.67
N CYS A 942 8.87 55.37 7.72
CA CYS A 942 7.49 55.21 8.20
C CYS A 942 7.41 55.06 9.73
N TYR A 943 6.64 55.92 10.40
CA TYR A 943 6.41 55.92 11.85
C TYR A 943 4.91 55.90 12.20
N ARG A 944 4.58 55.19 13.28
CA ARG A 944 3.24 55.16 13.87
C ARG A 944 2.99 56.43 14.66
N ASN A 945 1.72 56.85 14.72
CA ASN A 945 1.30 57.88 15.65
C ASN A 945 1.73 57.50 17.08
N GLY A 946 2.54 58.35 17.71
CA GLY A 946 3.12 58.15 19.03
C GLY A 946 4.51 57.49 19.07
N ASP A 947 5.07 57.03 17.95
CA ASP A 947 6.47 56.56 17.90
C ASP A 947 7.41 57.71 18.28
N GLN A 948 8.51 57.39 18.98
CA GLN A 948 9.46 58.38 19.51
C GLN A 948 10.84 58.24 18.88
N ASN A 949 11.52 59.38 18.67
CA ASN A 949 12.94 59.39 18.35
C ASN A 949 13.81 59.44 19.60
N ASN A 950 15.13 59.33 19.42
CA ASN A 950 16.11 59.35 20.51
C ASN A 950 16.16 60.71 21.25
N GLU A 951 15.58 61.76 20.68
CA GLU A 951 15.51 63.11 21.24
C GLU A 951 14.20 63.37 22.00
N GLY A 952 13.33 62.36 22.13
CA GLY A 952 12.06 62.45 22.87
C GLY A 952 10.93 63.18 22.12
N GLN A 953 11.08 63.40 20.82
CA GLN A 953 10.03 63.91 19.93
C GLN A 953 9.13 62.75 19.48
N VAL A 954 7.86 63.04 19.16
CA VAL A 954 6.90 62.03 18.69
C VAL A 954 6.48 62.25 17.25
N CYS A 955 6.12 61.16 16.57
CA CYS A 955 5.27 61.24 15.41
C CYS A 955 3.85 61.63 15.85
N ASP A 956 3.42 62.85 15.51
CA ASP A 956 2.05 63.33 15.69
C ASP A 956 1.48 63.79 14.33
N PRO A 957 0.75 62.91 13.62
CA PRO A 957 0.19 63.20 12.31
C PRO A 957 -0.81 64.37 12.31
N ALA A 958 -1.39 64.72 13.46
CA ALA A 958 -2.31 65.86 13.58
C ALA A 958 -1.57 67.21 13.54
N VAL A 959 -0.26 67.22 13.85
CA VAL A 959 0.60 68.40 13.82
C VAL A 959 1.48 68.40 12.57
N SER A 960 2.16 67.30 12.30
CA SER A 960 2.98 67.13 11.10
C SER A 960 3.08 65.67 10.70
N THR A 961 2.81 65.38 9.42
CA THR A 961 2.99 64.06 8.84
C THR A 961 4.41 63.84 8.30
N VAL A 962 5.28 64.85 8.32
CA VAL A 962 6.62 64.81 7.70
C VAL A 962 7.77 65.21 8.62
N ASN A 963 7.47 65.81 9.77
CA ASN A 963 8.48 66.22 10.76
C ASN A 963 8.18 65.63 12.14
N TRP A 964 9.24 65.43 12.94
CA TRP A 964 9.10 65.11 14.35
C TRP A 964 8.40 66.23 15.11
N THR A 965 7.39 65.89 15.90
CA THR A 965 6.68 66.84 16.74
C THR A 965 7.33 66.89 18.11
N SER A 966 7.89 68.05 18.46
CA SER A 966 8.51 68.26 19.77
C SER A 966 7.42 68.24 20.84
N ILE A 967 7.52 67.30 21.78
CA ILE A 967 6.69 67.32 22.98
C ILE A 967 7.24 68.40 23.90
N LYS A 968 6.37 69.23 24.47
CA LYS A 968 6.80 70.16 25.52
C LYS A 968 7.34 69.36 26.70
N THR A 969 8.63 69.54 26.99
CA THR A 969 9.27 68.98 28.17
C THR A 969 8.62 69.53 29.44
N VAL A 970 8.31 68.64 30.37
CA VAL A 970 7.84 69.02 31.70
C VAL A 970 9.00 69.73 32.42
N GLN A 971 8.75 70.91 32.99
CA GLN A 971 9.82 71.78 33.51
C GLN A 971 10.62 71.13 34.66
N GLU A 972 10.02 70.24 35.46
CA GLU A 972 10.68 69.51 36.55
C GLU A 972 10.06 68.11 36.74
N ILE A 973 10.88 67.08 36.96
CA ILE A 973 10.40 65.80 37.50
C ILE A 973 10.26 65.96 39.01
N ASP A 974 9.02 65.97 39.49
CA ASP A 974 8.70 65.86 40.91
C ASP A 974 8.35 64.40 41.32
N GLN A 975 7.98 64.19 42.58
CA GLN A 975 7.62 62.87 43.10
C GLN A 975 6.39 62.23 42.44
N TYR A 976 5.56 63.02 41.76
CA TYR A 976 4.34 62.60 41.05
C TYR A 976 4.52 62.55 39.54
N THR A 977 5.60 63.11 38.97
CA THR A 977 5.93 63.04 37.54
C THR A 977 6.91 61.91 37.23
N ALA A 978 6.61 61.11 36.20
CA ALA A 978 7.37 59.93 35.84
C ALA A 978 8.58 60.24 34.95
N THR A 979 8.41 61.15 33.98
CA THR A 979 9.37 61.41 32.89
C THR A 979 9.43 62.91 32.58
N TYR A 980 10.55 63.37 32.02
CA TYR A 980 10.71 64.74 31.51
C TYR A 980 9.95 64.95 30.19
N THR A 981 9.63 63.87 29.48
CA THR A 981 8.82 63.86 28.27
C THR A 981 7.34 63.72 28.61
N GLY A 982 6.47 64.42 27.87
CA GLY A 982 5.03 64.30 28.00
C GLY A 982 4.48 62.97 27.47
N CYS A 983 3.34 62.54 28.01
CA CYS A 983 2.53 61.40 27.62
C CYS A 983 1.24 61.87 26.94
N ARG A 984 0.53 60.90 26.33
CA ARG A 984 -0.82 61.10 25.80
C ARG A 984 -1.77 61.61 26.88
N CYS A 985 -2.43 62.74 26.62
CA CYS A 985 -3.37 63.33 27.54
C CYS A 985 -4.63 62.43 27.70
N PRO A 986 -5.08 62.15 28.93
CA PRO A 986 -6.32 61.41 29.18
C PRO A 986 -7.55 62.11 28.62
N ASP A 987 -7.58 63.44 28.69
CA ASP A 987 -8.73 64.27 28.30
C ASP A 987 -8.71 64.65 26.80
N ASN A 988 -7.53 64.60 26.16
CA ASN A 988 -7.37 64.81 24.72
C ASN A 988 -6.40 63.77 24.14
N THR A 989 -6.95 62.68 23.63
CA THR A 989 -6.16 61.56 23.12
C THR A 989 -5.36 61.90 21.84
N ASN A 990 -5.46 63.11 21.30
CA ASN A 990 -4.63 63.59 20.18
C ASN A 990 -3.50 64.52 20.63
N SER A 991 -3.32 64.77 21.93
CA SER A 991 -2.23 65.60 22.46
C SER A 991 -1.26 64.76 23.30
N PHE A 992 0.03 64.94 23.06
CA PHE A 992 1.12 64.32 23.84
C PHE A 992 1.79 65.29 24.83
N ASN A 993 1.24 66.50 24.98
CA ASN A 993 1.76 67.55 25.86
C ASN A 993 1.23 67.43 27.29
N CYS A 994 1.13 66.21 27.84
CA CYS A 994 0.67 66.01 29.22
C CYS A 994 1.75 65.37 30.08
N ALA A 995 1.89 65.77 31.35
CA ALA A 995 2.86 65.11 32.23
C ALA A 995 2.46 63.66 32.51
N CYS A 996 3.43 62.75 32.41
CA CYS A 996 3.23 61.35 32.76
C CYS A 996 3.19 61.22 34.30
N CYS A 997 2.04 60.91 34.91
CA CYS A 997 1.95 60.87 36.38
C CYS A 997 2.15 59.47 36.97
N LYS A 998 2.85 59.38 38.10
CA LYS A 998 3.11 58.16 38.89
C LYS A 998 2.77 58.36 40.38
N ASN A 999 2.70 57.27 41.14
CA ASN A 999 2.61 57.26 42.61
C ASN A 999 1.50 58.14 43.22
N GLY A 1000 0.23 57.86 42.91
CA GLY A 1000 -0.91 58.64 43.45
C GLY A 1000 -1.00 60.07 42.87
N GLY A 1001 -0.19 60.38 41.86
CA GLY A 1001 -0.26 61.60 41.07
C GLY A 1001 -1.36 61.53 40.01
N CYS A 1002 -2.08 62.63 39.83
CA CYS A 1002 -3.03 62.85 38.77
C CYS A 1002 -2.64 64.08 37.94
N GLN A 1003 -3.00 64.07 36.66
CA GLN A 1003 -2.74 65.20 35.76
C GLN A 1003 -3.64 66.40 36.09
N CYS A 1004 -3.09 67.59 35.90
CA CYS A 1004 -3.74 68.89 36.11
C CYS A 1004 -4.74 69.33 35.01
N GLY A 1005 -5.26 68.38 34.22
CA GLY A 1005 -6.26 68.63 33.16
C GLY A 1005 -5.76 69.61 32.07
N GLU A 1006 -6.69 70.25 31.35
CA GLU A 1006 -6.38 71.21 30.28
C GLU A 1006 -5.70 72.50 30.76
N ILE A 1007 -5.83 72.85 32.05
CA ILE A 1007 -5.34 74.13 32.61
C ILE A 1007 -3.81 74.13 32.71
N GLN A 1008 -3.21 73.01 33.14
CA GLN A 1008 -1.75 72.80 33.13
C GLN A 1008 -1.43 71.35 32.75
N PRO A 1009 -1.49 71.00 31.46
CA PRO A 1009 -1.40 69.61 31.04
C PRO A 1009 -0.01 69.01 31.34
N ASN A 1010 1.05 69.83 31.32
CA ASN A 1010 2.43 69.44 31.64
C ASN A 1010 2.74 69.32 33.14
N GLN A 1011 1.75 69.19 34.04
CA GLN A 1011 2.01 69.07 35.48
C GLN A 1011 1.27 67.88 36.10
N CYS A 1012 1.97 67.14 36.97
CA CYS A 1012 1.37 66.18 37.88
C CYS A 1012 1.22 66.77 39.27
N THR A 1013 0.14 66.43 39.96
CA THR A 1013 -0.05 66.77 41.38
C THR A 1013 -0.66 65.58 42.09
N HIS A 1014 -0.62 65.55 43.43
CA HIS A 1014 -1.33 64.51 44.18
C HIS A 1014 -2.83 64.53 43.81
N CYS A 1015 -3.46 63.37 43.60
CA CYS A 1015 -4.84 63.30 43.11
C CYS A 1015 -5.86 64.11 43.95
N ASN A 1016 -5.63 64.28 45.25
CA ASN A 1016 -6.47 65.09 46.14
C ASN A 1016 -6.21 66.61 46.05
N CYS A 1017 -5.09 67.04 45.44
CA CYS A 1017 -4.68 68.43 45.28
C CYS A 1017 -4.99 69.00 43.87
N LYS A 1018 -5.81 68.33 43.03
CA LYS A 1018 -6.10 68.77 41.63
C LYS A 1018 -6.52 70.24 41.48
N LYS A 1019 -7.11 70.87 42.51
CA LYS A 1019 -7.51 72.29 42.48
C LYS A 1019 -6.35 73.29 42.60
N LEU A 1020 -5.15 72.84 42.97
CA LEU A 1020 -3.97 73.67 43.23
C LEU A 1020 -2.96 73.70 42.07
N CYS A 1021 -3.32 73.10 40.93
CA CYS A 1021 -2.52 73.10 39.71
C CYS A 1021 -2.07 74.52 39.32
N GLY A 1022 -0.77 74.73 39.12
CA GLY A 1022 -0.15 76.03 38.82
C GLY A 1022 0.25 76.92 40.00
N SER A 1023 0.07 76.50 41.26
CA SER A 1023 0.34 77.35 42.43
C SER A 1023 1.05 76.62 43.59
N LYS A 1024 2.39 76.51 43.52
CA LYS A 1024 3.36 76.02 44.55
C LYS A 1024 3.11 74.58 45.11
N PRO A 1025 4.15 73.89 45.65
CA PRO A 1025 4.08 72.45 45.94
C PRO A 1025 3.16 72.10 47.14
N CYS A 1026 2.34 71.05 47.01
CA CYS A 1026 1.60 70.43 48.14
C CYS A 1026 2.63 69.84 49.14
N LEU A 1027 3.06 70.61 50.13
CA LEU A 1027 4.02 70.19 51.17
C LEU A 1027 3.35 69.36 52.28
N PHE A 1028 3.21 68.04 52.06
CA PHE A 1028 3.21 66.92 53.04
C PHE A 1028 2.12 66.82 54.16
N PRO A 1029 1.92 65.63 54.80
CA PRO A 1029 0.64 64.89 54.86
C PRO A 1029 -0.08 64.97 56.22
N PRO A 1030 -1.35 64.51 56.37
CA PRO A 1030 -1.90 64.21 57.68
C PRO A 1030 -1.38 62.84 58.17
N LEU A 1031 -0.71 62.84 59.32
CA LEU A 1031 -0.55 61.67 60.18
C LEU A 1031 -1.93 61.17 60.63
N ALA A 1032 -2.06 59.85 60.74
CA ALA A 1032 -3.24 59.10 61.19
C ALA A 1032 -3.74 59.53 62.59
N PRO A 1033 -5.00 59.20 62.95
CA PRO A 1033 -5.37 57.82 63.30
C PRO A 1033 -6.27 57.11 62.29
#